data_AF-A0A1Z9DL31-F1
#
_entry.id   AF-A0A1Z9DL31-F1
#
_cell.length_a   1.000
_cell.length_b   1.000
_cell.length_c   1.000
_cell.angle_alpha   90.00
_cell.angle_beta   90.00
_cell.angle_gamma   90.00
#
_symmetry.space_group_name_H-M   'P 1'
#
loop_
_entity.id
_entity.type
_entity.pdbx_description
1 polymer ?
#
loop_
_entity_poly.entity_id
_entity_poly.type
_entity_poly.pdbx_seq_one_letter_code
_entity_poly.pdbx_strand_id
1 'polypeptide(L)'
;MKLKLQSSIICLFFLATIAFSQTRYLDEVFCDIETMNDVVYGNNISILPVLQGGTPAAEDLEMDIYMPAGDMATDRPVVIILHTGSFLPAIANGQATGDKTDNATVEQCKRFAKKGYVAVAVNYRLGWNPISEDENVRRSTLIQAAYRGLQDVRTSVRYFRKSIAEEGNPYGITDKFAIGGLGTGGYLSLCAGTLWDYESELLLPKFMDTSQDINGDGELDAVPYIIPEFFGDLEGTSTGIIPGMDTDGDGVADTPDVPMCLPNHVGYSSEIHMTFNIGGALPDISWLDQGEVPVASMQCWNEFYAPYGVGDIIVPSTGDFVVEAMGSLTVQETSMAYGNNDIFNGMSIEITDSWYGNGSGSQNSVTAGHDAMPGLFPIVTPDPSTDLTPCGPFEVQGSPWDWWDNELYGPIADAYQGTPSGTMGCLSLLDSPDMSEEKGMAFADMMQEFFAPRVFAALGLEEESMELNTLFNEATTNQNVNQYVAMGLTLSAADLAPLNECSGGFTMFAPSSEIDDNALAAIIENADTPLIDILAHHVYAGESLNAADLSDGMELTMMDGNSVTVSIGDNVMIDNATVVMTDIVCSNGVIHIIDDLLFAETSTLDENKNIEYSVFPNPSNGEINISSSNNSNYNVKITNYLGDLILSKSLNKNSSFDLSEYSKGIYLIEISNDNISETHKVVIK
;
A
#
# COMPACT_ATOMS: atom_id res chain seq x y z
N MET A 1 35.15 -6.37 -36.51
CA MET A 1 36.31 -7.28 -36.40
C MET A 1 35.77 -8.61 -35.91
N LYS A 2 35.63 -9.61 -36.80
CA LYS A 2 35.03 -10.91 -36.51
C LYS A 2 35.88 -11.66 -35.47
N LEU A 3 35.39 -11.82 -34.24
CA LEU A 3 35.97 -12.78 -33.31
C LEU A 3 35.35 -14.14 -33.61
N LYS A 4 36.18 -15.05 -34.15
CA LYS A 4 35.87 -16.48 -34.25
C LYS A 4 35.89 -17.07 -32.85
N LEU A 5 34.75 -17.54 -32.37
CA LEU A 5 34.67 -18.41 -31.21
C LEU A 5 35.18 -19.79 -31.64
N GLN A 6 36.46 -20.08 -31.39
CA GLN A 6 37.00 -21.44 -31.56
C GLN A 6 36.79 -22.21 -30.27
N SER A 7 36.16 -23.38 -30.42
CA SER A 7 35.99 -24.44 -29.43
C SER A 7 37.19 -24.56 -28.48
N SER A 8 37.05 -23.98 -27.29
CA SER A 8 37.94 -24.19 -26.16
C SER A 8 37.05 -24.37 -24.96
N ILE A 9 37.26 -25.48 -24.25
CA ILE A 9 36.64 -25.86 -22.97
C ILE A 9 36.47 -24.59 -22.11
N ILE A 10 35.23 -24.11 -21.98
CA ILE A 10 34.89 -23.00 -21.09
C ILE A 10 34.93 -23.58 -19.68
N CYS A 11 36.03 -23.33 -18.97
CA CYS A 11 36.02 -23.41 -17.52
C CYS A 11 34.88 -22.52 -17.02
N LEU A 12 33.89 -23.12 -16.37
CA LEU A 12 32.90 -22.41 -15.56
C LEU A 12 33.63 -21.57 -14.51
N PHE A 13 33.91 -20.31 -14.83
CA PHE A 13 33.98 -19.27 -13.83
C PHE A 13 32.54 -18.84 -13.60
N PHE A 14 31.88 -19.45 -12.61
CA PHE A 14 30.78 -18.79 -11.92
C PHE A 14 31.36 -17.49 -11.35
N LEU A 15 31.20 -16.38 -12.09
CA LEU A 15 31.12 -15.09 -11.42
C LEU A 15 29.86 -15.21 -10.58
N ALA A 16 30.01 -15.30 -9.27
CA ALA A 16 28.89 -15.14 -8.36
C ALA A 16 28.38 -13.72 -8.57
N THR A 17 27.38 -13.57 -9.45
CA THR A 17 26.46 -12.45 -9.36
C THR A 17 25.85 -12.53 -7.97
N ILE A 18 25.90 -11.42 -7.24
CA ILE A 18 25.15 -11.30 -5.99
C ILE A 18 23.69 -11.39 -6.43
N ALA A 19 23.07 -12.55 -6.25
CA ALA A 19 21.64 -12.70 -6.44
C ALA A 19 20.98 -11.82 -5.38
N PHE A 20 20.33 -10.74 -5.82
CA PHE A 20 19.37 -10.05 -4.99
C PHE A 20 18.11 -10.91 -5.01
N SER A 21 18.00 -11.76 -4.00
CA SER A 21 16.80 -12.51 -3.72
C SER A 21 15.93 -11.62 -2.83
N GLN A 22 14.69 -11.41 -3.23
CA GLN A 22 13.72 -10.66 -2.44
C GLN A 22 12.94 -11.63 -1.57
N THR A 23 12.71 -11.24 -0.33
CA THR A 23 11.95 -12.04 0.63
C THR A 23 10.50 -11.58 0.61
N ARG A 24 9.61 -12.49 0.20
CA ARG A 24 8.16 -12.25 0.29
C ARG A 24 7.78 -11.81 1.71
N TYR A 25 6.82 -10.89 1.80
CA TYR A 25 6.30 -10.26 3.02
C TYR A 25 7.24 -9.23 3.68
N LEU A 26 8.46 -9.05 3.17
CA LEU A 26 9.39 -8.01 3.59
C LEU A 26 9.70 -7.04 2.45
N ASP A 27 10.04 -7.60 1.29
CA ASP A 27 10.39 -6.85 0.09
C ASP A 27 9.18 -6.76 -0.86
N GLU A 28 9.11 -5.69 -1.66
CA GLU A 28 8.14 -5.62 -2.75
C GLU A 28 8.53 -6.65 -3.81
N VAL A 29 7.71 -7.69 -3.96
CA VAL A 29 7.92 -8.83 -4.87
C VAL A 29 6.82 -8.94 -5.92
N PHE A 30 5.88 -7.99 -5.93
CA PHE A 30 4.86 -7.85 -6.96
C PHE A 30 4.88 -6.40 -7.45
N CYS A 31 4.91 -6.23 -8.77
CA CYS A 31 4.89 -4.90 -9.39
C CYS A 31 3.49 -4.28 -9.36
N ASP A 32 2.48 -5.13 -9.55
CA ASP A 32 1.09 -4.75 -9.75
C ASP A 32 0.19 -5.32 -8.65
N ILE A 33 -0.97 -4.70 -8.49
CA ILE A 33 -1.98 -5.10 -7.50
C ILE A 33 -3.36 -5.14 -8.14
N GLU A 34 -4.22 -6.00 -7.61
CA GLU A 34 -5.64 -6.04 -7.88
C GLU A 34 -6.40 -5.41 -6.71
N THR A 35 -7.38 -4.55 -7.03
CA THR A 35 -8.22 -3.88 -6.03
C THR A 35 -9.68 -4.26 -6.20
N MET A 36 -10.32 -4.67 -5.10
CA MET A 36 -11.77 -4.81 -5.00
C MET A 36 -12.30 -3.67 -4.13
N ASN A 37 -13.08 -2.77 -4.73
CA ASN A 37 -13.65 -1.62 -4.03
C ASN A 37 -15.02 -1.93 -3.45
N ASP A 38 -15.34 -1.25 -2.33
CA ASP A 38 -16.67 -1.21 -1.71
C ASP A 38 -17.22 -2.61 -1.37
N VAL A 39 -16.34 -3.49 -0.90
CA VAL A 39 -16.74 -4.81 -0.41
C VAL A 39 -17.51 -4.62 0.89
N VAL A 40 -18.80 -4.95 0.87
CA VAL A 40 -19.66 -4.90 2.05
C VAL A 40 -19.27 -6.03 3.01
N TYR A 41 -18.69 -5.67 4.14
CA TYR A 41 -18.26 -6.61 5.17
C TYR A 41 -19.23 -6.70 6.35
N GLY A 42 -20.26 -5.86 6.40
CA GLY A 42 -21.29 -5.90 7.45
C GLY A 42 -22.40 -4.89 7.20
N ASN A 43 -23.43 -4.89 8.05
CA ASN A 43 -24.46 -3.87 8.09
C ASN A 43 -24.77 -3.52 9.54
N ASN A 44 -24.78 -2.24 9.88
CA ASN A 44 -24.99 -1.81 11.26
C ASN A 44 -25.67 -0.44 11.33
N ILE A 45 -25.99 0.05 12.54
CA ILE A 45 -26.72 1.30 12.72
C ILE A 45 -25.77 2.50 12.85
N SER A 46 -25.87 3.41 11.91
CA SER A 46 -25.24 4.73 11.89
C SER A 46 -25.98 5.73 12.77
N ILE A 47 -25.20 6.63 13.39
CA ILE A 47 -25.75 7.79 14.09
C ILE A 47 -25.48 9.13 13.38
N LEU A 48 -24.77 9.13 12.25
CA LEU A 48 -24.55 10.35 11.46
C LEU A 48 -25.85 11.09 11.11
N PRO A 49 -26.97 10.42 10.74
CA PRO A 49 -28.21 11.13 10.46
C PRO A 49 -28.73 11.93 11.66
N VAL A 50 -28.45 11.49 12.90
CA VAL A 50 -28.85 12.19 14.13
C VAL A 50 -28.16 13.55 14.24
N LEU A 51 -26.89 13.65 13.81
CA LEU A 51 -26.16 14.92 13.78
C LEU A 51 -26.79 15.94 12.81
N GLN A 52 -27.63 15.47 11.89
CA GLN A 52 -28.37 16.28 10.93
C GLN A 52 -29.87 16.40 11.28
N GLY A 53 -30.28 16.00 12.49
CA GLY A 53 -31.67 16.05 12.96
C GLY A 53 -32.55 14.89 12.48
N GLY A 54 -31.96 13.85 11.91
CA GLY A 54 -32.60 12.58 11.57
C GLY A 54 -32.62 11.58 12.73
N THR A 55 -32.94 10.32 12.40
CA THR A 55 -32.90 9.18 13.35
C THR A 55 -31.79 8.22 12.97
N PRO A 56 -31.29 7.39 13.91
CA PRO A 56 -30.35 6.33 13.56
C PRO A 56 -30.88 5.47 12.42
N ALA A 57 -29.99 5.04 11.53
CA ALA A 57 -30.36 4.30 10.32
C ALA A 57 -29.31 3.24 10.00
N ALA A 58 -29.74 2.14 9.38
CA ALA A 58 -28.82 1.12 8.91
C ALA A 58 -27.90 1.69 7.81
N GLU A 59 -26.62 1.36 7.89
CA GLU A 59 -25.61 1.60 6.86
C GLU A 59 -24.83 0.31 6.60
N ASP A 60 -24.46 0.11 5.34
CA ASP A 60 -23.51 -0.93 4.96
C ASP A 60 -22.12 -0.51 5.40
N LEU A 61 -21.37 -1.45 5.95
CA LEU A 61 -19.97 -1.26 6.30
C LEU A 61 -19.12 -1.76 5.14
N GLU A 62 -18.30 -0.88 4.58
CA GLU A 62 -17.57 -1.11 3.34
C GLU A 62 -16.05 -1.08 3.55
N MET A 63 -15.33 -1.85 2.75
CA MET A 63 -13.86 -1.89 2.74
C MET A 63 -13.32 -2.10 1.33
N ASP A 64 -12.10 -1.65 1.10
CA ASP A 64 -11.34 -1.93 -0.13
C ASP A 64 -10.27 -2.98 0.16
N ILE A 65 -10.16 -3.98 -0.71
CA ILE A 65 -9.22 -5.08 -0.58
C ILE A 65 -8.18 -4.97 -1.69
N TYR A 66 -6.91 -4.95 -1.31
CA TYR A 66 -5.75 -4.84 -2.18
C TYR A 66 -4.96 -6.14 -2.13
N MET A 67 -4.75 -6.75 -3.28
CA MET A 67 -4.07 -8.04 -3.43
C MET A 67 -2.92 -7.93 -4.42
N PRO A 68 -1.83 -8.68 -4.24
CA PRO A 68 -0.81 -8.81 -5.28
C PRO A 68 -1.44 -9.39 -6.56
N ALA A 69 -1.23 -8.74 -7.69
CA ALA A 69 -1.73 -9.22 -8.98
C ALA A 69 -0.95 -10.47 -9.41
N GLY A 70 -1.66 -11.47 -9.92
CA GLY A 70 -1.04 -12.70 -10.44
C GLY A 70 -0.40 -13.62 -9.37
N ASP A 71 -0.65 -13.37 -8.08
CA ASP A 71 -0.14 -14.20 -7.00
C ASP A 71 -0.90 -15.53 -6.90
N MET A 72 -0.17 -16.63 -7.03
CA MET A 72 -0.73 -17.98 -6.97
C MET A 72 -0.92 -18.50 -5.54
N ALA A 73 -0.46 -17.77 -4.52
CA ALA A 73 -0.67 -18.18 -3.14
C ALA A 73 -2.12 -18.00 -2.69
N THR A 74 -2.60 -19.02 -1.99
CA THR A 74 -3.99 -19.10 -1.49
C THR A 74 -4.08 -19.01 0.03
N ASP A 75 -2.94 -18.80 0.69
CA ASP A 75 -2.78 -18.70 2.13
C ASP A 75 -1.98 -17.42 2.46
N ARG A 76 -2.53 -16.25 2.12
CA ARG A 76 -1.89 -14.95 2.39
C ARG A 76 -2.28 -14.34 3.74
N PRO A 77 -1.34 -13.84 4.56
CA PRO A 77 -1.66 -13.05 5.75
C PRO A 77 -2.38 -11.74 5.39
N VAL A 78 -3.22 -11.27 6.31
CA VAL A 78 -4.05 -10.08 6.14
C VAL A 78 -3.51 -8.90 6.97
N VAL A 79 -3.41 -7.72 6.35
CA VAL A 79 -3.09 -6.46 7.04
C VAL A 79 -4.24 -5.49 6.85
N ILE A 80 -4.93 -5.15 7.94
CA ILE A 80 -6.03 -4.18 7.93
C ILE A 80 -5.45 -2.81 8.30
N ILE A 81 -5.75 -1.77 7.52
CA ILE A 81 -5.37 -0.38 7.78
C ILE A 81 -6.64 0.43 8.04
N LEU A 82 -6.68 1.10 9.19
CA LEU A 82 -7.78 1.94 9.63
C LEU A 82 -7.44 3.42 9.41
N HIS A 83 -8.33 4.14 8.74
CA HIS A 83 -8.16 5.55 8.43
C HIS A 83 -8.32 6.45 9.67
N THR A 84 -7.88 7.70 9.56
CA THR A 84 -8.02 8.73 10.63
C THR A 84 -9.40 9.38 10.60
N GLY A 85 -9.57 10.55 11.23
CA GLY A 85 -10.75 11.41 10.98
C GLY A 85 -11.65 11.66 12.18
N SER A 86 -11.22 11.34 13.41
CA SER A 86 -11.92 11.64 14.67
C SER A 86 -13.37 11.15 14.69
N PHE A 87 -13.63 9.97 14.10
CA PHE A 87 -14.97 9.39 13.98
C PHE A 87 -15.99 10.35 13.35
N LEU A 88 -15.58 11.22 12.45
CA LEU A 88 -16.44 12.18 11.76
C LEU A 88 -16.09 12.18 10.28
N PRO A 89 -17.06 12.45 9.38
CA PRO A 89 -16.76 12.58 7.97
C PRO A 89 -15.71 13.66 7.74
N ALA A 90 -14.91 13.48 6.69
CA ALA A 90 -13.99 14.51 6.22
C ALA A 90 -14.69 15.87 6.14
N ILE A 91 -13.95 16.95 6.41
CA ILE A 91 -14.41 18.34 6.54
C ILE A 91 -15.17 18.59 7.85
N ALA A 92 -16.10 17.71 8.23
CA ALA A 92 -16.82 17.83 9.50
C ALA A 92 -15.92 17.57 10.71
N ASN A 93 -14.89 16.74 10.53
CA ASN A 93 -13.83 16.49 11.50
C ASN A 93 -12.76 17.60 11.57
N GLY A 94 -12.82 18.60 10.69
CA GLY A 94 -11.82 19.68 10.59
C GLY A 94 -10.65 19.39 9.64
N GLN A 95 -10.63 18.22 8.98
CA GLN A 95 -9.53 17.78 8.11
C GLN A 95 -10.02 17.26 6.76
N ALA A 96 -9.14 17.23 5.75
CA ALA A 96 -9.39 16.66 4.43
C ALA A 96 -9.10 15.15 4.36
N THR A 97 -9.37 14.43 5.44
CA THR A 97 -9.17 12.99 5.61
C THR A 97 -10.31 12.42 6.46
N GLY A 98 -10.47 11.11 6.51
CA GLY A 98 -11.49 10.43 7.31
C GLY A 98 -12.26 9.35 6.59
N ASP A 99 -11.66 8.72 5.58
CA ASP A 99 -12.26 7.64 4.79
C ASP A 99 -11.21 6.59 4.39
N LYS A 100 -11.64 5.36 4.07
CA LYS A 100 -10.79 4.29 3.54
C LYS A 100 -9.99 4.70 2.30
N THR A 101 -10.47 5.71 1.56
CA THR A 101 -9.81 6.29 0.39
C THR A 101 -8.74 7.34 0.71
N ASP A 102 -8.49 7.66 1.99
CA ASP A 102 -7.41 8.55 2.39
C ASP A 102 -6.08 8.09 1.79
N ASN A 103 -5.33 9.01 1.18
CA ASN A 103 -4.16 8.63 0.38
C ASN A 103 -3.10 7.86 1.20
N ALA A 104 -2.85 8.27 2.45
CA ALA A 104 -1.93 7.55 3.34
C ALA A 104 -2.39 6.11 3.63
N THR A 105 -3.68 5.91 3.88
CA THR A 105 -4.30 4.59 4.08
C THR A 105 -4.13 3.72 2.83
N VAL A 106 -4.48 4.25 1.67
CA VAL A 106 -4.38 3.57 0.38
C VAL A 106 -2.94 3.17 0.08
N GLU A 107 -1.99 4.09 0.24
CA GLU A 107 -0.58 3.86 -0.07
C GLU A 107 0.08 2.83 0.86
N GLN A 108 -0.36 2.76 2.12
CA GLN A 108 0.04 1.68 3.02
C GLN A 108 -0.51 0.33 2.55
N CYS A 109 -1.78 0.27 2.14
CA CYS A 109 -2.37 -0.95 1.60
C CYS A 109 -1.66 -1.44 0.34
N LYS A 110 -1.38 -0.54 -0.62
CA LYS A 110 -0.67 -0.88 -1.85
C LYS A 110 0.70 -1.49 -1.57
N ARG A 111 1.49 -0.90 -0.67
CA ARG A 111 2.84 -1.39 -0.35
C ARG A 111 2.79 -2.75 0.34
N PHE A 112 1.86 -2.99 1.26
CA PHE A 112 1.66 -4.34 1.83
C PHE A 112 1.21 -5.35 0.76
N ALA A 113 0.29 -4.99 -0.13
CA ALA A 113 -0.12 -5.86 -1.23
C ALA A 113 1.06 -6.23 -2.14
N LYS A 114 1.92 -5.27 -2.50
CA LYS A 114 3.16 -5.51 -3.28
C LYS A 114 4.18 -6.42 -2.58
N LYS A 115 4.13 -6.51 -1.25
CA LYS A 115 4.94 -7.47 -0.46
C LYS A 115 4.31 -8.87 -0.40
N GLY A 116 3.09 -9.05 -0.91
CA GLY A 116 2.40 -10.34 -0.98
C GLY A 116 1.28 -10.53 0.05
N TYR A 117 0.97 -9.52 0.87
CA TYR A 117 -0.14 -9.57 1.82
C TYR A 117 -1.49 -9.33 1.11
N VAL A 118 -2.59 -9.70 1.76
CA VAL A 118 -3.89 -9.09 1.45
C VAL A 118 -4.06 -7.89 2.36
N ALA A 119 -3.99 -6.69 1.80
CA ALA A 119 -4.16 -5.45 2.55
C ALA A 119 -5.57 -4.91 2.42
N VAL A 120 -6.11 -4.30 3.48
CA VAL A 120 -7.51 -3.92 3.54
C VAL A 120 -7.67 -2.53 4.14
N ALA A 121 -8.29 -1.60 3.41
CA ALA A 121 -8.68 -0.30 3.95
C ALA A 121 -10.16 -0.36 4.39
N VAL A 122 -10.44 -0.12 5.67
CA VAL A 122 -11.78 -0.35 6.25
C VAL A 122 -12.43 0.96 6.67
N ASN A 123 -13.65 1.21 6.20
CA ASN A 123 -14.54 2.21 6.81
C ASN A 123 -15.24 1.60 8.03
N TYR A 124 -15.39 2.41 9.07
CA TYR A 124 -16.08 2.06 10.31
C TYR A 124 -17.11 3.15 10.66
N ARG A 125 -18.12 2.83 11.48
CA ARG A 125 -19.20 3.77 11.82
C ARG A 125 -18.65 5.06 12.41
N LEU A 126 -19.10 6.16 11.82
CA LEU A 126 -18.78 7.51 12.26
C LEU A 126 -19.95 8.13 13.05
N GLY A 127 -19.65 9.23 13.71
CA GLY A 127 -20.58 10.13 14.38
C GLY A 127 -20.33 10.23 15.87
N TRP A 128 -20.22 11.46 16.37
CA TRP A 128 -20.30 11.87 17.76
C TRP A 128 -20.56 13.39 17.83
N ASN A 129 -20.70 13.97 19.02
CA ASN A 129 -21.01 15.40 19.18
C ASN A 129 -19.79 16.21 19.70
N PRO A 130 -18.89 16.69 18.80
CA PRO A 130 -17.70 17.44 19.20
C PRO A 130 -17.98 18.86 19.70
N ILE A 131 -19.11 19.45 19.29
CA ILE A 131 -19.41 20.88 19.51
C ILE A 131 -20.25 21.13 20.77
N SER A 132 -20.55 20.10 21.55
CA SER A 132 -21.26 20.27 22.82
C SER A 132 -20.45 21.14 23.77
N GLU A 133 -21.08 22.13 24.41
CA GLU A 133 -20.47 22.91 25.50
C GLU A 133 -20.34 22.09 26.80
N ASP A 134 -21.05 20.96 26.89
CA ASP A 134 -20.97 20.01 28.00
C ASP A 134 -19.88 18.95 27.74
N GLU A 135 -18.85 18.97 28.57
CA GLU A 135 -17.72 18.02 28.55
C GLU A 135 -18.18 16.56 28.69
N ASN A 136 -19.17 16.28 29.54
CA ASN A 136 -19.68 14.92 29.73
C ASN A 136 -20.36 14.40 28.46
N VAL A 137 -21.06 15.25 27.72
CA VAL A 137 -21.67 14.89 26.44
C VAL A 137 -20.61 14.65 25.36
N ARG A 138 -19.56 15.48 25.29
CA ARG A 138 -18.44 15.26 24.37
C ARG A 138 -17.77 13.93 24.66
N ARG A 139 -17.43 13.69 25.93
CA ARG A 139 -16.80 12.44 26.39
C ARG A 139 -17.66 11.21 26.09
N SER A 140 -18.93 11.22 26.49
CA SER A 140 -19.81 10.07 26.32
C SER A 140 -20.01 9.72 24.84
N THR A 141 -20.25 10.72 23.99
CA THR A 141 -20.50 10.48 22.57
C THR A 141 -19.25 10.04 21.80
N LEU A 142 -18.05 10.52 22.16
CA LEU A 142 -16.79 10.05 21.59
C LEU A 142 -16.50 8.59 21.99
N ILE A 143 -16.66 8.24 23.26
CA ILE A 143 -16.47 6.85 23.75
C ILE A 143 -17.43 5.91 23.03
N GLN A 144 -18.68 6.32 22.85
CA GLN A 144 -19.68 5.55 22.08
C GLN A 144 -19.28 5.41 20.61
N ALA A 145 -18.63 6.40 19.99
CA ALA A 145 -18.12 6.28 18.64
C ALA A 145 -16.95 5.30 18.54
N ALA A 146 -16.00 5.37 19.47
CA ALA A 146 -14.91 4.40 19.55
C ALA A 146 -15.44 2.96 19.77
N TYR A 147 -16.47 2.80 20.60
CA TYR A 147 -17.11 1.50 20.84
C TYR A 147 -17.73 0.91 19.56
N ARG A 148 -18.47 1.73 18.81
CA ARG A 148 -19.04 1.31 17.51
C ARG A 148 -17.95 0.97 16.50
N GLY A 149 -16.92 1.82 16.39
CA GLY A 149 -15.79 1.58 15.50
C GLY A 149 -15.06 0.27 15.82
N LEU A 150 -14.85 -0.05 17.11
CA LEU A 150 -14.23 -1.30 17.53
C LEU A 150 -15.07 -2.53 17.11
N GLN A 151 -16.38 -2.49 17.30
CA GLN A 151 -17.29 -3.56 16.85
C GLN A 151 -17.16 -3.79 15.33
N ASP A 152 -17.00 -2.72 14.55
CA ASP A 152 -16.91 -2.79 13.10
C ASP A 152 -15.53 -3.35 12.67
N VAL A 153 -14.45 -2.94 13.32
CA VAL A 153 -13.11 -3.53 13.11
C VAL A 153 -13.09 -5.02 13.42
N ARG A 154 -13.74 -5.45 14.51
CA ARG A 154 -13.87 -6.88 14.82
C ARG A 154 -14.76 -7.61 13.81
N THR A 155 -15.76 -6.93 13.28
CA THR A 155 -16.62 -7.45 12.21
C THR A 155 -15.84 -7.73 10.94
N SER A 156 -14.88 -6.87 10.56
CA SER A 156 -14.06 -7.10 9.35
C SER A 156 -13.16 -8.34 9.48
N VAL A 157 -12.55 -8.59 10.65
CA VAL A 157 -11.78 -9.82 10.89
C VAL A 157 -12.69 -11.06 10.80
N ARG A 158 -13.87 -11.01 11.44
CA ARG A 158 -14.85 -12.11 11.37
C ARG A 158 -15.34 -12.36 9.95
N TYR A 159 -15.51 -11.31 9.14
CA TYR A 159 -15.91 -11.43 7.75
C TYR A 159 -14.93 -12.29 6.95
N PHE A 160 -13.63 -12.04 7.10
CA PHE A 160 -12.60 -12.82 6.43
C PHE A 160 -12.57 -14.28 6.88
N ARG A 161 -12.70 -14.54 8.19
CA ARG A 161 -12.82 -15.92 8.71
C ARG A 161 -14.06 -16.64 8.18
N LYS A 162 -15.20 -15.94 8.11
CA LYS A 162 -16.43 -16.45 7.53
C LYS A 162 -16.25 -16.76 6.04
N SER A 163 -15.59 -15.91 5.27
CA SER A 163 -15.41 -16.13 3.83
C SER A 163 -14.49 -17.33 3.55
N ILE A 164 -13.48 -17.57 4.39
CA ILE A 164 -12.69 -18.83 4.36
C ILE A 164 -13.62 -20.03 4.60
N ALA A 165 -14.42 -19.99 5.67
CA ALA A 165 -15.21 -21.13 6.13
C ALA A 165 -16.43 -21.46 5.23
N GLU A 166 -17.10 -20.44 4.68
CA GLU A 166 -18.40 -20.57 4.01
C GLU A 166 -18.35 -20.30 2.51
N GLU A 167 -17.35 -19.56 2.03
CA GLU A 167 -17.30 -19.05 0.65
C GLU A 167 -16.11 -19.61 -0.15
N GLY A 168 -15.36 -20.55 0.43
CA GLY A 168 -14.25 -21.23 -0.24
C GLY A 168 -12.98 -20.39 -0.34
N ASN A 169 -12.77 -19.45 0.61
CA ASN A 169 -11.61 -18.57 0.67
C ASN A 169 -11.41 -17.74 -0.63
N PRO A 170 -12.39 -16.90 -1.01
CA PRO A 170 -12.36 -16.16 -2.28
C PRO A 170 -11.19 -15.18 -2.38
N TYR A 171 -10.58 -14.80 -1.25
CA TYR A 171 -9.46 -13.86 -1.17
C TYR A 171 -8.10 -14.54 -1.07
N GLY A 172 -8.04 -15.87 -0.97
CA GLY A 172 -6.79 -16.62 -0.83
C GLY A 172 -5.99 -16.23 0.41
N ILE A 173 -6.65 -16.12 1.56
CA ILE A 173 -6.07 -15.64 2.82
C ILE A 173 -5.92 -16.72 3.89
N THR A 174 -5.03 -16.48 4.85
CA THR A 174 -4.91 -17.26 6.10
C THR A 174 -5.76 -16.68 7.23
N ASP A 175 -5.67 -17.30 8.40
CA ASP A 175 -6.22 -16.80 9.65
C ASP A 175 -5.28 -15.82 10.41
N LYS A 176 -4.19 -15.35 9.79
CA LYS A 176 -3.22 -14.43 10.39
C LYS A 176 -3.57 -12.97 10.04
N PHE A 177 -3.75 -12.15 11.07
CA PHE A 177 -4.20 -10.76 10.96
C PHE A 177 -3.30 -9.80 11.73
N ALA A 178 -2.82 -8.76 11.06
CA ALA A 178 -2.28 -7.56 11.69
C ALA A 178 -3.26 -6.40 11.46
N ILE A 179 -3.52 -5.60 12.49
CA ILE A 179 -4.34 -4.38 12.37
C ILE A 179 -3.48 -3.17 12.64
N GLY A 180 -3.51 -2.22 11.71
CA GLY A 180 -2.84 -0.94 11.78
C GLY A 180 -3.84 0.20 11.69
N GLY A 181 -3.46 1.38 12.13
CA GLY A 181 -4.26 2.56 11.83
C GLY A 181 -3.55 3.89 12.03
N LEU A 182 -4.07 4.90 11.36
CA LEU A 182 -3.56 6.27 11.38
C LEU A 182 -4.47 7.14 12.24
N GLY A 183 -3.89 7.94 13.15
CA GLY A 183 -4.62 8.82 14.05
C GLY A 183 -5.76 8.09 14.79
N THR A 184 -7.00 8.38 14.42
CA THR A 184 -8.20 7.70 14.99
C THR A 184 -8.22 6.19 14.72
N GLY A 185 -7.78 5.74 13.56
CA GLY A 185 -7.59 4.31 13.28
C GLY A 185 -6.54 3.68 14.21
N GLY A 186 -5.55 4.47 14.65
CA GLY A 186 -4.58 4.04 15.67
C GLY A 186 -5.22 3.73 17.02
N TYR A 187 -6.22 4.52 17.45
CA TYR A 187 -7.01 4.20 18.65
C TYR A 187 -7.73 2.86 18.49
N LEU A 188 -8.44 2.68 17.38
CA LEU A 188 -9.20 1.46 17.13
C LEU A 188 -8.30 0.22 17.03
N SER A 189 -7.14 0.37 16.38
CA SER A 189 -6.12 -0.68 16.30
C SER A 189 -5.65 -1.11 17.69
N LEU A 190 -5.28 -0.15 18.55
CA LEU A 190 -4.87 -0.44 19.93
C LEU A 190 -6.00 -1.09 20.73
N CYS A 191 -7.23 -0.57 20.65
CA CYS A 191 -8.40 -1.17 21.30
C CYS A 191 -8.66 -2.61 20.82
N ALA A 192 -8.47 -2.90 19.54
CA ALA A 192 -8.69 -4.24 18.98
C ALA A 192 -7.76 -5.31 19.57
N GLY A 193 -6.58 -4.91 20.05
CA GLY A 193 -5.62 -5.79 20.71
C GLY A 193 -5.54 -5.64 22.22
N THR A 194 -6.46 -4.92 22.87
CA THR A 194 -6.38 -4.68 24.34
C THR A 194 -7.73 -4.66 25.04
N LEU A 195 -8.83 -4.23 24.41
CA LEU A 195 -10.13 -4.11 25.09
C LEU A 195 -10.96 -5.38 24.94
N TRP A 196 -10.96 -6.28 25.92
CA TRP A 196 -11.62 -7.59 25.85
C TRP A 196 -12.73 -7.81 26.89
N ASP A 197 -12.73 -7.07 28.01
CA ASP A 197 -13.65 -7.29 29.13
C ASP A 197 -14.38 -6.01 29.56
N TYR A 198 -15.68 -5.96 29.26
CA TYR A 198 -16.53 -4.81 29.57
C TYR A 198 -16.53 -4.45 31.07
N GLU A 199 -16.60 -5.46 31.95
CA GLU A 199 -16.81 -5.24 33.39
C GLU A 199 -15.55 -4.68 34.06
N SER A 200 -14.36 -5.16 33.70
CA SER A 200 -13.11 -4.65 34.26
C SER A 200 -12.56 -3.42 33.55
N GLU A 201 -12.85 -3.23 32.26
CA GLU A 201 -12.16 -2.22 31.44
C GLU A 201 -13.03 -0.99 31.12
N LEU A 202 -14.35 -1.15 31.00
CA LEU A 202 -15.29 -0.06 30.66
C LEU A 202 -16.13 0.45 31.84
N LEU A 203 -16.01 -0.16 33.03
CA LEU A 203 -16.61 0.36 34.27
C LEU A 203 -15.63 1.17 35.14
N LEU A 204 -14.57 1.71 34.52
CA LEU A 204 -13.64 2.62 35.19
C LEU A 204 -14.26 4.02 35.35
N PRO A 205 -13.88 4.81 36.38
CA PRO A 205 -14.51 6.10 36.67
C PRO A 205 -14.57 7.08 35.50
N LYS A 206 -13.57 7.06 34.60
CA LYS A 206 -13.52 7.96 33.44
C LYS A 206 -14.46 7.56 32.30
N PHE A 207 -15.03 6.36 32.36
CA PHE A 207 -16.01 5.84 31.40
C PHE A 207 -17.44 5.86 31.94
N MET A 208 -17.66 6.59 33.04
CA MET A 208 -18.97 6.74 33.68
C MET A 208 -19.37 8.22 33.77
N ASP A 209 -20.64 8.50 33.54
CA ASP A 209 -21.27 9.75 33.93
C ASP A 209 -21.53 9.73 35.43
N THR A 210 -20.89 10.63 36.18
CA THR A 210 -21.12 10.79 37.63
C THR A 210 -21.84 12.10 37.95
N SER A 211 -22.56 12.69 36.99
CA SER A 211 -23.20 14.01 37.11
C SER A 211 -24.72 13.97 37.22
N GLN A 212 -25.33 12.79 37.14
CA GLN A 212 -26.79 12.61 37.15
C GLN A 212 -27.28 12.09 38.50
N ASP A 213 -28.44 12.57 38.96
CA ASP A 213 -29.23 11.95 40.05
C ASP A 213 -30.45 11.29 39.41
N ILE A 214 -30.38 9.99 39.19
CA ILE A 214 -31.34 9.24 38.36
C ILE A 214 -32.53 8.79 39.17
N ASN A 215 -32.31 8.55 40.46
CA ASN A 215 -33.33 8.04 41.36
C ASN A 215 -34.07 9.17 42.13
N GLY A 216 -33.58 10.41 42.06
CA GLY A 216 -34.16 11.60 42.68
C GLY A 216 -33.93 11.69 44.19
N ASP A 217 -32.95 10.98 44.73
CA ASP A 217 -32.62 10.95 46.17
C ASP A 217 -31.64 12.06 46.60
N GLY A 218 -31.12 12.83 45.65
CA GLY A 218 -30.16 13.90 45.87
C GLY A 218 -28.70 13.45 45.89
N GLU A 219 -28.42 12.18 45.63
CA GLU A 219 -27.07 11.64 45.40
C GLU A 219 -26.80 11.50 43.89
N LEU A 220 -25.55 11.72 43.48
CA LEU A 220 -25.16 11.52 42.07
C LEU A 220 -24.85 10.05 41.84
N ASP A 221 -25.52 9.46 40.87
CA ASP A 221 -25.33 8.10 40.39
C ASP A 221 -24.18 8.04 39.37
N ALA A 222 -23.47 6.92 39.36
CA ALA A 222 -22.48 6.60 38.33
C ALA A 222 -23.13 5.74 37.25
N VAL A 223 -23.26 6.27 36.03
CA VAL A 223 -23.84 5.55 34.88
C VAL A 223 -22.79 5.30 33.81
N PRO A 224 -22.56 4.06 33.40
CA PRO A 224 -21.66 3.75 32.29
C PRO A 224 -22.06 4.50 31.02
N TYR A 225 -21.09 5.10 30.31
CA TYR A 225 -21.36 5.71 29.00
C TYR A 225 -21.74 4.67 27.94
N ILE A 226 -21.33 3.42 28.13
CA ILE A 226 -21.69 2.26 27.31
C ILE A 226 -22.55 1.32 28.14
N ILE A 227 -23.77 1.05 27.67
CA ILE A 227 -24.67 0.04 28.23
C ILE A 227 -24.83 -1.04 27.14
N PRO A 228 -24.33 -2.28 27.33
CA PRO A 228 -24.34 -3.31 26.29
C PRO A 228 -25.73 -3.64 25.75
N GLU A 229 -26.77 -3.58 26.57
CA GLU A 229 -28.16 -3.76 26.12
C GLU A 229 -28.58 -2.70 25.10
N PHE A 230 -27.99 -1.50 25.19
CA PHE A 230 -28.28 -0.39 24.28
C PHE A 230 -27.38 -0.43 23.05
N PHE A 231 -26.09 -0.73 23.20
CA PHE A 231 -25.08 -0.59 22.15
C PHE A 231 -24.56 -1.92 21.56
N GLY A 232 -25.07 -3.06 22.01
CA GLY A 232 -24.51 -4.38 21.70
C GLY A 232 -23.30 -4.70 22.58
N ASP A 233 -22.78 -5.91 22.45
CA ASP A 233 -21.57 -6.37 23.14
C ASP A 233 -20.29 -5.82 22.49
N LEU A 234 -19.15 -5.97 23.17
CA LEU A 234 -17.84 -5.54 22.68
C LEU A 234 -17.47 -6.16 21.33
N GLU A 235 -18.02 -7.33 21.05
CA GLU A 235 -17.79 -8.05 19.82
C GLU A 235 -18.62 -7.50 18.66
N GLY A 236 -19.75 -6.83 18.90
CA GLY A 236 -20.71 -6.49 17.84
C GLY A 236 -21.48 -7.72 17.35
N THR A 237 -21.64 -8.73 18.22
CA THR A 237 -22.34 -10.00 17.94
C THR A 237 -23.70 -10.11 18.62
N SER A 238 -24.08 -9.10 19.41
CA SER A 238 -25.41 -8.99 20.01
C SER A 238 -26.16 -7.76 19.50
N THR A 239 -27.49 -7.82 19.60
CA THR A 239 -28.35 -6.69 19.26
C THR A 239 -28.33 -5.65 20.37
N GLY A 240 -28.12 -4.38 20.01
CA GLY A 240 -28.25 -3.23 20.91
C GLY A 240 -29.50 -2.42 20.59
N ILE A 241 -30.35 -2.17 21.59
CA ILE A 241 -31.60 -1.41 21.45
C ILE A 241 -31.76 -0.46 22.64
N ILE A 242 -31.94 0.82 22.34
CA ILE A 242 -32.45 1.78 23.33
C ILE A 242 -33.98 1.63 23.38
N PRO A 243 -34.57 1.30 24.54
CA PRO A 243 -36.00 1.11 24.65
C PRO A 243 -36.76 2.41 24.42
N GLY A 244 -37.95 2.29 23.84
CA GLY A 244 -38.88 3.40 23.71
C GLY A 244 -39.18 4.07 25.05
N MET A 245 -39.27 5.40 25.06
CA MET A 245 -39.58 6.18 26.25
C MET A 245 -41.08 6.18 26.52
N ASP A 246 -41.45 5.84 27.75
CA ASP A 246 -42.77 6.11 28.32
C ASP A 246 -42.78 7.56 28.83
N THR A 247 -43.39 8.45 28.07
CA THR A 247 -43.38 9.89 28.35
C THR A 247 -44.54 10.34 29.24
N ASP A 248 -45.58 9.51 29.37
CA ASP A 248 -46.77 9.81 30.18
C ASP A 248 -46.89 8.99 31.49
N GLY A 249 -46.00 8.01 31.67
CA GLY A 249 -45.84 7.20 32.87
C GLY A 249 -46.89 6.10 33.03
N ASP A 250 -47.57 5.70 31.95
CA ASP A 250 -48.62 4.66 31.98
C ASP A 250 -48.07 3.22 31.91
N GLY A 251 -46.75 3.06 31.75
CA GLY A 251 -46.05 1.79 31.60
C GLY A 251 -45.97 1.28 30.16
N VAL A 252 -46.37 2.08 29.17
CA VAL A 252 -46.29 1.79 27.74
C VAL A 252 -45.40 2.85 27.07
N ALA A 253 -44.47 2.39 26.23
CA ALA A 253 -43.61 3.32 25.49
C ALA A 253 -44.41 4.16 24.47
N ASP A 254 -44.22 5.47 24.50
CA ASP A 254 -44.78 6.44 23.55
C ASP A 254 -43.91 6.61 22.29
N THR A 255 -42.63 6.26 22.40
CA THR A 255 -41.67 6.28 21.28
C THR A 255 -41.30 4.85 20.86
N PRO A 256 -40.93 4.62 19.59
CA PRO A 256 -40.41 3.32 19.18
C PRO A 256 -39.04 3.05 19.83
N ASP A 257 -38.72 1.76 19.94
CA ASP A 257 -37.37 1.29 20.21
C ASP A 257 -36.40 1.80 19.14
N VAL A 258 -35.19 2.18 19.56
CA VAL A 258 -34.14 2.68 18.67
C VAL A 258 -33.02 1.64 18.59
N PRO A 259 -32.86 0.94 17.45
CA PRO A 259 -31.75 0.02 17.28
C PRO A 259 -30.44 0.80 17.19
N MET A 260 -29.37 0.28 17.79
CA MET A 260 -28.04 0.89 17.77
C MET A 260 -26.93 -0.10 17.37
N CYS A 261 -27.19 -1.40 17.46
CA CYS A 261 -26.26 -2.42 17.01
C CYS A 261 -27.01 -3.62 16.40
N LEU A 262 -26.56 -4.04 15.23
CA LEU A 262 -26.97 -5.28 14.56
C LEU A 262 -25.83 -6.31 14.68
N PRO A 263 -26.14 -7.56 15.04
CA PRO A 263 -25.12 -8.60 15.20
C PRO A 263 -24.56 -9.01 13.83
N ASN A 264 -23.23 -8.99 13.68
CA ASN A 264 -22.56 -9.35 12.43
C ASN A 264 -21.59 -10.55 12.60
N HIS A 265 -21.65 -11.49 11.66
CA HIS A 265 -20.78 -12.69 11.57
C HIS A 265 -20.62 -13.46 12.88
N VAL A 266 -21.75 -13.67 13.58
CA VAL A 266 -21.78 -14.34 14.88
C VAL A 266 -21.21 -15.75 14.79
N GLY A 267 -20.31 -16.09 15.72
CA GLY A 267 -19.68 -17.41 15.81
C GLY A 267 -18.28 -17.50 15.20
N TYR A 268 -17.81 -16.44 14.55
CA TYR A 268 -16.43 -16.31 14.08
C TYR A 268 -15.59 -15.49 15.08
N SER A 269 -14.31 -15.83 15.22
CA SER A 269 -13.38 -15.09 16.11
C SER A 269 -13.01 -13.73 15.51
N SER A 270 -12.72 -12.73 16.33
CA SER A 270 -12.08 -11.47 15.93
C SER A 270 -10.64 -11.33 16.46
N GLU A 271 -10.05 -12.40 16.99
CA GLU A 271 -8.66 -12.42 17.45
C GLU A 271 -7.68 -12.05 16.34
N ILE A 272 -6.65 -11.30 16.70
CA ILE A 272 -5.60 -10.82 15.80
C ILE A 272 -4.23 -11.25 16.34
N HIS A 273 -3.18 -11.00 15.57
CA HIS A 273 -1.82 -11.44 15.89
C HIS A 273 -0.87 -10.27 16.15
N MET A 274 -1.25 -9.05 15.75
CA MET A 274 -0.48 -7.83 15.96
C MET A 274 -1.37 -6.60 15.86
N THR A 275 -1.06 -5.57 16.64
CA THR A 275 -1.54 -4.21 16.38
C THR A 275 -0.38 -3.27 16.08
N PHE A 276 -0.67 -2.22 15.31
CA PHE A 276 0.22 -1.08 15.19
C PHE A 276 -0.54 0.24 15.01
N ASN A 277 0.11 1.34 15.35
CA ASN A 277 -0.49 2.66 15.26
C ASN A 277 0.51 3.70 14.72
N ILE A 278 -0.01 4.59 13.88
CA ILE A 278 0.66 5.78 13.37
C ILE A 278 -0.08 6.98 13.96
N GLY A 279 0.45 7.53 15.05
CA GLY A 279 -0.31 8.40 15.94
C GLY A 279 -1.41 7.66 16.68
N GLY A 280 -2.32 8.42 17.31
CA GLY A 280 -3.39 7.87 18.15
C GLY A 280 -2.93 7.53 19.57
N ALA A 281 -3.87 7.07 20.41
CA ALA A 281 -3.60 6.72 21.79
C ALA A 281 -4.49 5.55 22.25
N LEU A 282 -4.07 4.87 23.31
CA LEU A 282 -4.89 3.91 24.03
C LEU A 282 -5.70 4.66 25.10
N PRO A 283 -7.04 4.54 25.14
CA PRO A 283 -7.83 5.27 26.11
C PRO A 283 -7.43 4.98 27.54
N ASP A 284 -7.17 3.73 27.93
CA ASP A 284 -6.65 3.39 29.27
C ASP A 284 -5.60 2.30 29.21
N ILE A 285 -4.46 2.51 29.87
CA ILE A 285 -3.35 1.55 29.88
C ILE A 285 -3.67 0.26 30.64
N SER A 286 -4.66 0.26 31.54
CA SER A 286 -5.08 -0.95 32.26
C SER A 286 -5.71 -2.01 31.36
N TRP A 287 -6.06 -1.66 30.12
CA TRP A 287 -6.54 -2.60 29.11
C TRP A 287 -5.39 -3.44 28.52
N LEU A 288 -4.15 -2.96 28.62
CA LEU A 288 -3.00 -3.69 28.12
C LEU A 288 -2.49 -4.66 29.20
N ASP A 289 -2.62 -5.95 28.93
CA ASP A 289 -2.22 -7.02 29.84
C ASP A 289 -1.08 -7.90 29.29
N GLN A 290 -0.47 -8.70 30.17
CA GLN A 290 0.51 -9.69 29.76
C GLN A 290 -0.13 -10.78 28.88
N GLY A 291 0.46 -11.02 27.71
CA GLY A 291 -0.02 -12.00 26.74
C GLY A 291 -0.85 -11.41 25.61
N GLU A 292 -1.15 -10.10 25.67
CA GLU A 292 -1.71 -9.38 24.53
C GLU A 292 -0.75 -9.39 23.34
N VAL A 293 -1.32 -9.13 22.16
CA VAL A 293 -0.57 -9.15 20.90
C VAL A 293 0.56 -8.11 20.89
N PRO A 294 1.65 -8.35 20.15
CA PRO A 294 2.69 -7.36 19.96
C PRO A 294 2.14 -6.05 19.38
N VAL A 295 2.68 -4.93 19.85
CA VAL A 295 2.27 -3.57 19.44
C VAL A 295 3.47 -2.82 18.89
N ALA A 296 3.37 -2.28 17.68
CA ALA A 296 4.38 -1.35 17.13
C ALA A 296 3.79 0.05 16.91
N SER A 297 4.58 1.09 17.14
CA SER A 297 4.07 2.46 17.10
C SER A 297 5.03 3.43 16.42
N MET A 298 4.48 4.31 15.58
CA MET A 298 5.15 5.53 15.13
C MET A 298 4.29 6.72 15.57
N GLN A 299 4.87 7.75 16.18
CA GLN A 299 4.10 8.92 16.61
C GLN A 299 4.97 10.17 16.67
N CYS A 300 4.41 11.31 16.26
CA CYS A 300 5.03 12.61 16.45
C CYS A 300 5.16 12.91 17.95
N TRP A 301 6.39 13.07 18.44
CA TRP A 301 6.63 13.12 19.89
C TRP A 301 6.06 14.37 20.57
N ASN A 302 5.79 15.42 19.79
CA ASN A 302 5.34 16.72 20.27
C ASN A 302 3.94 17.09 19.71
N GLU A 303 3.16 16.12 19.23
CA GLU A 303 1.82 16.40 18.72
C GLU A 303 0.85 16.87 19.83
N PHE A 304 -0.20 17.62 19.45
CA PHE A 304 -1.11 18.27 20.38
C PHE A 304 -2.44 17.54 20.60
N TYR A 305 -2.89 16.75 19.62
CA TYR A 305 -4.25 16.18 19.61
C TYR A 305 -4.36 14.81 20.29
N ALA A 306 -3.28 14.04 20.27
CA ALA A 306 -3.14 12.80 21.03
C ALA A 306 -1.81 12.83 21.80
N PRO A 307 -1.76 12.42 23.07
CA PRO A 307 -0.52 12.48 23.84
C PRO A 307 0.50 11.48 23.28
N TYR A 308 1.79 11.82 23.35
CA TYR A 308 2.87 10.86 23.13
C TYR A 308 3.09 9.94 24.33
N GLY A 309 2.99 10.50 25.55
CA GLY A 309 3.09 9.81 26.83
C GLY A 309 1.71 9.59 27.48
N VAL A 310 1.41 10.32 28.55
CA VAL A 310 0.07 10.38 29.15
C VAL A 310 -0.42 11.82 29.03
N GLY A 311 -1.67 12.01 28.60
CA GLY A 311 -2.23 13.35 28.47
C GLY A 311 -3.61 13.35 27.83
N ASP A 312 -3.98 14.54 27.38
CA ASP A 312 -5.36 14.83 27.00
C ASP A 312 -5.64 14.53 25.53
N ILE A 313 -6.82 13.98 25.27
CA ILE A 313 -7.42 13.95 23.93
C ILE A 313 -8.17 15.26 23.72
N ILE A 314 -7.79 15.95 22.65
CA ILE A 314 -8.31 17.26 22.29
C ILE A 314 -9.10 17.14 20.99
N VAL A 315 -10.26 17.81 20.94
CA VAL A 315 -11.08 17.89 19.72
C VAL A 315 -10.35 18.72 18.66
N PRO A 316 -10.02 18.16 17.47
CA PRO A 316 -9.29 18.92 16.45
C PRO A 316 -10.03 20.18 15.98
N SER A 317 -11.35 20.13 15.89
CA SER A 317 -12.16 21.24 15.37
C SER A 317 -12.44 22.36 16.37
N THR A 318 -12.36 22.10 17.68
CA THR A 318 -12.71 23.10 18.71
C THR A 318 -11.59 23.39 19.71
N GLY A 319 -10.57 22.53 19.79
CA GLY A 319 -9.52 22.62 20.81
C GLY A 319 -9.98 22.23 22.22
N ASP A 320 -11.18 21.65 22.35
CA ASP A 320 -11.75 21.27 23.64
C ASP A 320 -11.19 19.95 24.17
N PHE A 321 -11.09 19.84 25.50
CA PHE A 321 -10.77 18.60 26.18
C PHE A 321 -11.90 17.56 26.07
N VAL A 322 -11.53 16.27 25.99
CA VAL A 322 -12.46 15.14 26.02
C VAL A 322 -12.15 14.15 27.15
N VAL A 323 -10.96 13.51 27.11
CA VAL A 323 -10.58 12.44 28.04
C VAL A 323 -9.05 12.31 28.10
N GLU A 324 -8.50 11.88 29.24
CA GLU A 324 -7.09 11.52 29.36
C GLU A 324 -6.84 10.11 28.78
N ALA A 325 -5.73 9.95 28.03
CA ALA A 325 -5.32 8.73 27.37
C ALA A 325 -3.79 8.52 27.40
N MET A 326 -3.36 7.37 26.86
CA MET A 326 -1.97 6.93 26.84
C MET A 326 -1.47 6.76 25.41
N GLY A 327 -0.52 7.59 25.03
CA GLY A 327 0.19 7.54 23.77
C GLY A 327 1.16 6.39 23.63
N SER A 328 1.84 6.39 22.48
CA SER A 328 2.74 5.33 22.07
C SER A 328 3.88 5.09 23.05
N LEU A 329 4.43 6.11 23.72
CA LEU A 329 5.48 5.90 24.71
C LEU A 329 5.00 5.01 25.86
N THR A 330 3.86 5.37 26.46
CA THR A 330 3.30 4.64 27.61
C THR A 330 2.87 3.22 27.22
N VAL A 331 2.28 3.07 26.03
CA VAL A 331 1.90 1.76 25.47
C VAL A 331 3.15 0.89 25.31
N GLN A 332 4.22 1.42 24.72
CA GLN A 332 5.43 0.65 24.43
C GLN A 332 6.22 0.29 25.68
N GLU A 333 6.32 1.20 26.66
CA GLU A 333 6.91 0.90 27.97
C GLU A 333 6.17 -0.25 28.67
N THR A 334 4.85 -0.24 28.61
CA THR A 334 4.01 -1.26 29.25
C THR A 334 4.08 -2.60 28.51
N SER A 335 4.01 -2.59 27.17
CA SER A 335 4.17 -3.80 26.34
C SER A 335 5.53 -4.46 26.55
N MET A 336 6.59 -3.68 26.68
CA MET A 336 7.93 -4.19 27.01
C MET A 336 7.99 -4.75 28.43
N ALA A 337 7.39 -4.07 29.41
CA ALA A 337 7.36 -4.54 30.80
C ALA A 337 6.65 -5.90 30.95
N TYR A 338 5.63 -6.15 30.13
CA TYR A 338 4.92 -7.43 30.09
C TYR A 338 5.58 -8.50 29.21
N GLY A 339 6.54 -8.12 28.37
CA GLY A 339 7.20 -9.00 27.41
C GLY A 339 6.40 -9.26 26.12
N ASN A 340 5.28 -8.54 25.91
CA ASN A 340 4.45 -8.69 24.71
C ASN A 340 5.23 -8.34 23.43
N ASN A 341 6.20 -7.42 23.53
CA ASN A 341 7.03 -6.96 22.42
C ASN A 341 8.39 -7.68 22.29
N ASP A 342 8.59 -8.80 23.00
CA ASP A 342 9.87 -9.53 22.94
C ASP A 342 10.23 -10.03 21.53
N ILE A 343 9.22 -10.23 20.67
CA ILE A 343 9.39 -10.62 19.28
C ILE A 343 10.15 -9.56 18.46
N PHE A 344 10.15 -8.30 18.87
CA PHE A 344 10.87 -7.22 18.18
C PHE A 344 12.32 -7.05 18.62
N ASN A 345 12.78 -7.85 19.59
CA ASN A 345 14.14 -7.72 20.15
C ASN A 345 15.22 -7.88 19.06
N GLY A 346 16.08 -6.85 18.93
CA GLY A 346 17.18 -6.84 17.97
C GLY A 346 16.81 -6.37 16.56
N MET A 347 15.53 -6.04 16.30
CA MET A 347 15.12 -5.42 15.04
C MET A 347 15.65 -3.99 14.92
N SER A 348 15.94 -3.59 13.68
CA SER A 348 16.37 -2.22 13.39
C SER A 348 15.26 -1.22 13.71
N ILE A 349 15.68 -0.07 14.26
CA ILE A 349 14.89 1.16 14.37
C ILE A 349 15.54 2.29 13.57
N GLU A 350 16.44 1.94 12.67
CA GLU A 350 17.07 2.85 11.72
C GLU A 350 16.39 2.66 10.36
N ILE A 351 15.82 3.73 9.82
CA ILE A 351 15.08 3.78 8.56
C ILE A 351 15.61 4.91 7.67
N THR A 352 15.27 4.89 6.39
CA THR A 352 15.58 5.95 5.44
C THR A 352 14.55 7.06 5.59
N ASP A 353 14.98 8.22 6.10
CA ASP A 353 14.18 9.45 6.07
C ASP A 353 14.80 10.42 5.06
N SER A 354 14.20 10.50 3.88
CA SER A 354 14.63 11.39 2.79
C SER A 354 14.12 12.83 2.96
N TRP A 355 13.22 13.09 3.91
CA TRP A 355 12.55 14.38 4.06
C TRP A 355 13.17 15.22 5.19
N TYR A 356 13.12 14.75 6.44
CA TYR A 356 13.68 15.47 7.58
C TYR A 356 15.11 15.01 7.96
N GLY A 357 15.55 13.87 7.43
CA GLY A 357 16.87 13.31 7.74
C GLY A 357 17.00 12.75 9.16
N ASN A 358 15.88 12.44 9.81
CA ASN A 358 15.76 11.94 11.17
C ASN A 358 15.44 10.43 11.20
N GLY A 359 16.06 9.66 10.31
CA GLY A 359 15.83 8.21 10.17
C GLY A 359 16.32 7.34 11.35
N SER A 360 16.99 7.94 12.34
CA SER A 360 17.53 7.20 13.49
C SER A 360 16.55 7.18 14.66
N GLY A 361 15.81 6.08 14.84
CA GLY A 361 14.90 5.89 15.97
C GLY A 361 15.62 6.00 17.32
N SER A 362 16.91 5.61 17.37
CA SER A 362 17.76 5.78 18.54
C SER A 362 17.95 7.26 18.92
N GLN A 363 18.27 8.12 17.94
CA GLN A 363 18.46 9.56 18.18
C GLN A 363 17.13 10.27 18.44
N ASN A 364 16.07 9.83 17.77
CA ASN A 364 14.74 10.38 17.97
C ASN A 364 14.23 10.07 19.40
N SER A 365 14.52 8.88 19.93
CA SER A 365 14.16 8.51 21.32
C SER A 365 14.85 9.40 22.34
N VAL A 366 16.15 9.69 22.14
CA VAL A 366 16.90 10.64 22.98
C VAL A 366 16.27 12.04 22.91
N THR A 367 15.82 12.46 21.73
CA THR A 367 15.15 13.76 21.55
C THR A 367 13.80 13.80 22.26
N ALA A 368 13.03 12.72 22.18
CA ALA A 368 11.77 12.54 22.88
C ALA A 368 11.93 12.26 24.40
N GLY A 369 13.16 12.07 24.88
CA GLY A 369 13.48 11.99 26.30
C GLY A 369 13.40 10.60 26.93
N HIS A 370 13.50 9.53 26.14
CA HIS A 370 13.46 8.15 26.63
C HIS A 370 14.50 7.24 25.94
N ASP A 371 14.68 6.03 26.49
CA ASP A 371 15.56 5.02 25.90
C ASP A 371 14.91 4.42 24.64
N ALA A 372 15.74 3.98 23.68
CA ALA A 372 15.27 3.39 22.44
C ALA A 372 14.55 2.05 22.67
N MET A 373 13.40 1.87 22.02
CA MET A 373 12.55 0.68 22.12
C MET A 373 12.30 0.10 20.74
N PRO A 374 12.50 -1.22 20.50
CA PRO A 374 12.29 -1.80 19.19
C PRO A 374 10.86 -1.66 18.65
N GLY A 375 9.85 -1.54 19.51
CA GLY A 375 8.46 -1.33 19.08
C GLY A 375 8.08 0.13 18.82
N LEU A 376 8.97 1.11 19.04
CA LEU A 376 8.64 2.55 18.98
C LEU A 376 9.56 3.32 18.04
N PHE A 377 8.99 4.07 17.10
CA PHE A 377 9.69 5.09 16.35
C PHE A 377 9.11 6.49 16.67
N PRO A 378 9.81 7.31 17.46
CA PRO A 378 9.43 8.70 17.63
C PRO A 378 9.68 9.48 16.34
N ILE A 379 8.66 10.18 15.83
CA ILE A 379 8.81 11.06 14.67
C ILE A 379 9.16 12.45 15.19
N VAL A 380 10.34 12.94 14.82
CA VAL A 380 10.82 14.28 15.17
C VAL A 380 10.59 15.20 13.98
N THR A 381 9.67 16.14 14.14
CA THR A 381 9.34 17.17 13.15
C THR A 381 9.99 18.51 13.51
N PRO A 382 10.20 19.40 12.52
CA PRO A 382 10.61 20.78 12.79
C PRO A 382 9.59 21.55 13.64
N ASP A 383 10.05 22.61 14.30
CA ASP A 383 9.16 23.58 14.96
C ASP A 383 8.29 24.29 13.91
N PRO A 384 7.02 24.61 14.25
CA PRO A 384 6.14 25.34 13.34
C PRO A 384 6.71 26.71 12.97
N SER A 385 6.46 27.13 11.72
CA SER A 385 6.82 28.48 11.29
C SER A 385 6.06 29.53 12.10
N THR A 386 6.75 30.62 12.45
CA THR A 386 6.12 31.78 13.11
C THR A 386 5.32 32.67 12.15
N ASP A 387 5.36 32.36 10.84
CA ASP A 387 4.61 33.09 9.83
C ASP A 387 3.10 32.78 9.95
N LEU A 388 2.27 33.80 9.72
CA LEU A 388 0.81 33.63 9.73
C LEU A 388 0.32 33.18 8.35
N THR A 389 -0.53 32.16 8.33
CA THR A 389 -1.28 31.78 7.13
C THR A 389 -2.61 32.53 7.07
N PRO A 390 -3.31 32.54 5.92
CA PRO A 390 -4.67 33.06 5.83
C PRO A 390 -5.68 32.38 6.77
N CYS A 391 -5.38 31.16 7.25
CA CYS A 391 -6.27 30.36 8.09
C CYS A 391 -5.88 30.34 9.57
N GLY A 392 -4.66 30.80 9.90
CA GLY A 392 -4.18 30.80 11.28
C GLY A 392 -2.66 30.70 11.38
N PRO A 393 -2.10 30.73 12.60
CA PRO A 393 -0.71 30.33 12.82
C PRO A 393 -0.53 28.84 12.52
N PHE A 394 0.65 28.46 12.01
CA PHE A 394 1.01 27.05 11.95
C PHE A 394 1.08 26.44 13.35
N GLU A 395 0.69 25.18 13.45
CA GLU A 395 0.69 24.35 14.64
C GLU A 395 1.80 23.30 14.56
N VAL A 396 2.08 22.66 15.69
CA VAL A 396 3.05 21.57 15.73
C VAL A 396 2.53 20.42 14.88
N GLN A 397 3.40 19.87 14.04
CA GLN A 397 3.00 18.84 13.10
C GLN A 397 2.59 17.54 13.79
N GLY A 398 1.33 17.13 13.57
CA GLY A 398 0.78 15.88 14.11
C GLY A 398 0.85 14.70 13.15
N SER A 399 0.60 14.96 11.86
CA SER A 399 0.39 13.93 10.83
C SER A 399 1.19 14.21 9.55
N PRO A 400 2.53 14.11 9.57
CA PRO A 400 3.39 14.41 8.42
C PRO A 400 3.18 13.52 7.18
N TRP A 401 2.27 12.56 7.26
CA TRP A 401 1.95 11.58 6.24
C TRP A 401 0.57 11.78 5.60
N ASP A 402 -0.29 12.65 6.11
CA ASP A 402 -1.69 12.77 5.66
C ASP A 402 -1.80 13.83 4.55
N TRP A 403 -1.56 13.44 3.29
CA TRP A 403 -1.86 14.28 2.13
C TRP A 403 -3.21 13.92 1.52
N TRP A 404 -3.84 14.88 0.83
CA TRP A 404 -5.20 14.77 0.35
C TRP A 404 -5.35 15.27 -1.09
N ASP A 405 -6.46 14.88 -1.72
CA ASP A 405 -6.85 15.38 -3.04
C ASP A 405 -7.68 16.67 -2.91
N ASN A 406 -7.10 17.79 -3.35
CA ASN A 406 -7.79 19.08 -3.36
C ASN A 406 -8.92 19.16 -4.40
N GLU A 407 -8.87 18.37 -5.48
CA GLU A 407 -9.96 18.31 -6.46
C GLU A 407 -11.21 17.66 -5.86
N LEU A 408 -11.02 16.67 -4.99
CA LEU A 408 -12.08 16.03 -4.23
C LEU A 408 -12.61 16.92 -3.09
N TYR A 409 -11.73 17.33 -2.17
CA TYR A 409 -12.16 17.96 -0.91
C TYR A 409 -12.42 19.46 -1.00
N GLY A 410 -11.82 20.17 -1.96
CA GLY A 410 -12.02 21.60 -2.15
C GLY A 410 -13.51 21.97 -2.33
N PRO A 411 -14.21 21.38 -3.31
CA PRO A 411 -15.63 21.64 -3.53
C PRO A 411 -16.53 21.25 -2.35
N ILE A 412 -16.21 20.16 -1.63
CA ILE A 412 -16.97 19.69 -0.47
C ILE A 412 -16.85 20.71 0.67
N ALA A 413 -15.65 21.20 0.95
CA ALA A 413 -15.41 22.21 1.97
C ALA A 413 -16.12 23.54 1.69
N ASP A 414 -16.04 24.01 0.45
CA ASP A 414 -16.71 25.24 0.01
C ASP A 414 -18.23 25.15 0.25
N ALA A 415 -18.83 23.97 0.01
CA ALA A 415 -20.24 23.72 0.26
C ALA A 415 -20.58 23.61 1.76
N TYR A 416 -19.71 22.98 2.57
CA TYR A 416 -19.96 22.72 3.99
C TYR A 416 -19.94 23.99 4.85
N GLN A 417 -18.95 24.86 4.66
CA GLN A 417 -18.76 26.05 5.52
C GLN A 417 -19.21 27.36 4.87
N GLY A 418 -19.64 27.34 3.59
CA GLY A 418 -19.82 28.56 2.81
C GLY A 418 -18.51 29.35 2.62
N THR A 419 -17.38 28.66 2.72
CA THR A 419 -16.04 29.23 2.69
C THR A 419 -15.59 29.53 1.26
N PRO A 420 -14.69 30.51 1.06
CA PRO A 420 -14.05 30.72 -0.23
C PRO A 420 -13.19 29.51 -0.64
N SER A 421 -13.05 29.32 -1.96
CA SER A 421 -12.17 28.30 -2.54
C SER A 421 -10.74 28.35 -1.96
N GLY A 422 -10.21 27.17 -1.61
CA GLY A 422 -8.86 27.00 -1.05
C GLY A 422 -8.79 27.04 0.48
N THR A 423 -9.92 27.19 1.17
CA THR A 423 -9.95 27.24 2.65
C THR A 423 -9.54 25.90 3.27
N MET A 424 -9.99 24.77 2.74
CA MET A 424 -9.68 23.45 3.32
C MET A 424 -8.20 23.10 3.26
N GLY A 425 -7.58 23.23 2.09
CA GLY A 425 -6.13 22.99 1.97
C GLY A 425 -5.33 23.90 2.91
N CYS A 426 -5.81 25.12 3.16
CA CYS A 426 -5.18 26.04 4.10
C CYS A 426 -5.42 25.69 5.58
N LEU A 427 -6.60 25.14 5.94
CA LEU A 427 -6.89 24.65 7.29
C LEU A 427 -6.11 23.37 7.61
N SER A 428 -6.10 22.39 6.70
CA SER A 428 -5.35 21.14 6.88
C SER A 428 -3.83 21.33 6.86
N LEU A 429 -3.34 22.46 6.34
CA LEU A 429 -1.92 22.82 6.47
C LEU A 429 -1.55 23.40 7.84
N LEU A 430 -2.50 23.72 8.72
CA LEU A 430 -2.17 24.29 10.03
C LEU A 430 -1.43 23.27 10.90
N ASP A 431 -1.92 22.03 10.99
CA ASP A 431 -1.32 20.93 11.77
C ASP A 431 -0.49 19.94 10.95
N SER A 432 -0.35 20.21 9.65
CA SER A 432 0.53 19.50 8.70
C SER A 432 1.34 20.48 7.83
N PRO A 433 2.24 21.29 8.44
CA PRO A 433 2.80 22.55 7.91
C PRO A 433 3.51 22.62 6.56
N ASP A 434 3.66 21.60 5.75
CA ASP A 434 4.41 21.67 4.48
C ASP A 434 3.96 20.50 3.61
N MET A 435 2.70 20.11 3.79
CA MET A 435 2.17 18.87 3.25
C MET A 435 2.15 18.90 1.72
N SER A 436 2.69 17.83 1.16
CA SER A 436 2.68 17.53 -0.27
C SER A 436 2.58 16.03 -0.46
N GLU A 437 2.16 15.60 -1.65
CA GLU A 437 2.18 14.20 -2.03
C GLU A 437 3.60 13.61 -1.94
N GLU A 438 4.62 14.34 -2.38
CA GLU A 438 6.02 13.91 -2.30
C GLU A 438 6.46 13.60 -0.86
N LYS A 439 6.09 14.48 0.08
CA LYS A 439 6.35 14.27 1.51
C LYS A 439 5.56 13.08 2.05
N GLY A 440 4.28 13.00 1.71
CA GLY A 440 3.39 11.91 2.13
C GLY A 440 3.92 10.54 1.70
N MET A 441 4.38 10.44 0.45
CA MET A 441 5.00 9.23 -0.10
C MET A 441 6.32 8.87 0.62
N ALA A 442 7.17 9.85 0.92
CA ALA A 442 8.38 9.61 1.69
C ALA A 442 8.08 9.06 3.10
N PHE A 443 7.02 9.57 3.74
CA PHE A 443 6.57 9.04 5.04
C PHE A 443 5.93 7.64 4.92
N ALA A 444 5.21 7.34 3.84
CA ALA A 444 4.70 5.99 3.59
C ALA A 444 5.86 4.97 3.47
N ASP A 445 6.95 5.33 2.80
CA ASP A 445 8.14 4.49 2.70
C ASP A 445 8.78 4.26 4.07
N MET A 446 8.95 5.33 4.87
CA MET A 446 9.42 5.24 6.26
C MET A 446 8.57 4.30 7.11
N MET A 447 7.24 4.39 6.99
CA MET A 447 6.32 3.52 7.71
C MET A 447 6.50 2.06 7.29
N GLN A 448 6.66 1.77 6.01
CA GLN A 448 6.87 0.38 5.57
C GLN A 448 8.20 -0.18 6.04
N GLU A 449 9.28 0.60 5.97
CA GLU A 449 10.59 0.16 6.50
C GLU A 449 10.51 -0.19 7.99
N PHE A 450 9.69 0.53 8.76
CA PHE A 450 9.50 0.25 10.18
C PHE A 450 8.51 -0.90 10.44
N PHE A 451 7.31 -0.88 9.85
CA PHE A 451 6.26 -1.83 10.20
C PHE A 451 6.38 -3.18 9.50
N ALA A 452 6.81 -3.25 8.24
CA ALA A 452 6.82 -4.53 7.50
C ALA A 452 7.65 -5.63 8.20
N PRO A 453 8.86 -5.37 8.73
CA PRO A 453 9.61 -6.37 9.50
C PRO A 453 8.91 -6.82 10.78
N ARG A 454 8.14 -5.93 11.42
CA ARG A 454 7.45 -6.20 12.68
C ARG A 454 6.17 -6.99 12.44
N VAL A 455 5.41 -6.64 11.41
CA VAL A 455 4.28 -7.41 10.90
C VAL A 455 4.73 -8.81 10.51
N PHE A 456 5.81 -8.91 9.73
CA PHE A 456 6.38 -10.18 9.32
C PHE A 456 6.69 -11.12 10.50
N ALA A 457 7.35 -10.59 11.53
CA ALA A 457 7.72 -11.37 12.70
C ALA A 457 6.54 -11.72 13.62
N ALA A 458 5.64 -10.77 13.87
CA ALA A 458 4.47 -11.02 14.72
C ALA A 458 3.48 -12.02 14.10
N LEU A 459 3.42 -12.08 12.77
CA LEU A 459 2.65 -13.09 12.05
C LEU A 459 3.41 -14.43 11.88
N GLY A 460 4.66 -14.51 12.33
CA GLY A 460 5.46 -15.74 12.28
C GLY A 460 5.66 -16.26 10.85
N LEU A 461 6.04 -15.39 9.91
CA LEU A 461 6.12 -15.71 8.48
C LEU A 461 7.50 -16.22 8.02
N GLU A 462 8.45 -16.42 8.95
CA GLU A 462 9.83 -16.86 8.66
C GLU A 462 9.92 -18.21 7.94
N GLU A 463 9.02 -19.15 8.28
CA GLU A 463 8.98 -20.48 7.63
C GLU A 463 8.12 -20.48 6.35
N GLU A 464 7.32 -19.45 6.14
CA GLU A 464 6.37 -19.29 5.03
C GLU A 464 6.94 -18.38 3.92
N SER A 465 8.00 -17.62 4.21
CA SER A 465 8.63 -16.75 3.23
C SER A 465 9.44 -17.56 2.23
N MET A 466 9.07 -17.42 0.95
CA MET A 466 9.89 -17.89 -0.15
C MET A 466 10.79 -16.75 -0.62
N GLU A 467 12.06 -17.08 -0.82
CA GLU A 467 12.98 -16.27 -1.59
C GLU A 467 12.56 -16.31 -3.05
N LEU A 468 12.06 -15.18 -3.56
CA LEU A 468 11.67 -15.03 -4.97
C LEU A 468 12.85 -14.43 -5.74
N ASN A 469 13.18 -15.09 -6.84
CA ASN A 469 14.12 -14.57 -7.81
C ASN A 469 13.44 -13.52 -8.69
N THR A 470 14.18 -12.50 -9.08
CA THR A 470 13.80 -11.65 -10.22
C THR A 470 13.66 -12.49 -11.48
N LEU A 471 12.90 -12.02 -12.47
CA LEU A 471 12.71 -12.70 -13.75
C LEU A 471 14.04 -13.07 -14.41
N PHE A 472 15.03 -12.18 -14.36
CA PHE A 472 16.36 -12.47 -14.88
C PHE A 472 17.09 -13.57 -14.09
N ASN A 473 17.04 -13.53 -12.76
CA ASN A 473 17.68 -14.55 -11.91
C ASN A 473 17.00 -15.92 -12.07
N GLU A 474 15.67 -15.94 -12.16
CA GLU A 474 14.91 -17.16 -12.39
C GLU A 474 15.23 -17.72 -13.78
N ALA A 475 15.18 -16.90 -14.84
CA ALA A 475 15.50 -17.34 -16.20
C ALA A 475 16.93 -17.89 -16.36
N THR A 476 17.88 -17.41 -15.56
CA THR A 476 19.28 -17.89 -15.61
C THR A 476 19.53 -19.16 -14.79
N THR A 477 18.65 -19.50 -13.84
CA THR A 477 18.83 -20.63 -12.92
C THR A 477 17.80 -21.75 -13.09
N ASN A 478 16.67 -21.46 -13.73
CA ASN A 478 15.59 -22.41 -13.96
C ASN A 478 15.99 -23.49 -14.97
N GLN A 479 15.86 -24.76 -14.58
CA GLN A 479 16.30 -25.91 -15.38
C GLN A 479 15.48 -26.14 -16.65
N ASN A 480 14.27 -25.56 -16.73
CA ASN A 480 13.43 -25.66 -17.91
C ASN A 480 13.79 -24.64 -18.99
N VAL A 481 14.61 -23.63 -18.67
CA VAL A 481 15.10 -22.63 -19.64
C VAL A 481 16.34 -23.16 -20.35
N ASN A 482 16.45 -22.90 -21.65
CA ASN A 482 17.60 -23.33 -22.44
C ASN A 482 18.91 -22.71 -21.92
N GLN A 483 19.94 -23.56 -21.79
CA GLN A 483 21.23 -23.16 -21.22
C GLN A 483 21.97 -22.05 -22.00
N TYR A 484 21.82 -21.97 -23.33
CA TYR A 484 22.44 -20.90 -24.13
C TYR A 484 21.71 -19.57 -23.96
N VAL A 485 20.39 -19.60 -23.75
CA VAL A 485 19.61 -18.41 -23.39
C VAL A 485 20.03 -17.92 -22.02
N ALA A 486 20.09 -18.81 -21.02
CA ALA A 486 20.57 -18.47 -19.68
C ALA A 486 22.00 -17.89 -19.69
N MET A 487 22.91 -18.48 -20.48
CA MET A 487 24.25 -17.92 -20.69
C MET A 487 24.23 -16.57 -21.39
N GLY A 488 23.37 -16.40 -22.40
CA GLY A 488 23.21 -15.14 -23.11
C GLY A 488 22.72 -14.01 -22.20
N LEU A 489 21.70 -14.28 -21.39
CA LEU A 489 21.19 -13.40 -20.35
C LEU A 489 22.33 -12.99 -19.40
N THR A 490 23.10 -13.97 -18.91
CA THR A 490 24.25 -13.72 -18.03
C THR A 490 25.31 -12.81 -18.68
N LEU A 491 25.64 -13.05 -19.95
CA LEU A 491 26.61 -12.23 -20.70
C LEU A 491 26.10 -10.81 -20.98
N SER A 492 24.78 -10.64 -21.00
CA SER A 492 24.08 -9.37 -21.24
C SER A 492 23.56 -8.71 -19.96
N ALA A 493 23.93 -9.19 -18.77
CA ALA A 493 23.36 -8.75 -17.48
C ALA A 493 23.38 -7.24 -17.26
N ALA A 494 24.45 -6.55 -17.67
CA ALA A 494 24.54 -5.09 -17.54
C ALA A 494 23.56 -4.34 -18.46
N ASP A 495 23.23 -4.91 -19.62
CA ASP A 495 22.31 -4.33 -20.60
C ASP A 495 20.85 -4.71 -20.30
N LEU A 496 20.64 -5.81 -19.56
CA LEU A 496 19.33 -6.31 -19.11
C LEU A 496 19.07 -6.04 -17.62
N ALA A 497 19.86 -5.18 -16.98
CA ALA A 497 19.68 -4.79 -15.59
C ALA A 497 18.25 -4.33 -15.24
N PRO A 498 17.48 -3.66 -16.14
CA PRO A 498 16.08 -3.33 -15.88
C PRO A 498 15.18 -4.54 -15.57
N LEU A 499 15.53 -5.75 -16.06
CA LEU A 499 14.81 -6.99 -15.73
C LEU A 499 14.98 -7.44 -14.27
N ASN A 500 15.76 -6.71 -13.47
CA ASN A 500 15.88 -6.90 -12.03
C ASN A 500 15.15 -5.83 -11.21
N GLU A 501 14.54 -4.84 -11.85
CA GLU A 501 13.80 -3.78 -11.15
C GLU A 501 12.32 -4.18 -10.99
N CYS A 502 11.71 -3.80 -9.86
CA CYS A 502 10.27 -3.96 -9.60
C CYS A 502 9.43 -2.75 -10.10
N SER A 503 9.97 -1.98 -11.06
CA SER A 503 9.34 -0.74 -11.57
C SER A 503 8.35 -0.97 -12.71
N GLY A 504 8.19 -2.22 -13.17
CA GLY A 504 7.17 -2.64 -14.14
C GLY A 504 7.09 -4.15 -14.25
N GLY A 505 5.92 -4.68 -14.62
CA GLY A 505 5.73 -6.11 -14.84
C GLY A 505 6.42 -6.59 -16.11
N PHE A 506 7.15 -7.70 -16.02
CA PHE A 506 7.79 -8.34 -17.16
C PHE A 506 7.14 -9.68 -17.48
N THR A 507 6.98 -9.98 -18.77
CA THR A 507 6.63 -11.33 -19.22
C THR A 507 7.71 -11.84 -20.17
N MET A 508 8.33 -12.95 -19.83
CA MET A 508 9.35 -13.58 -20.67
C MET A 508 8.83 -14.88 -21.25
N PHE A 509 8.92 -15.00 -22.58
CA PHE A 509 8.71 -16.27 -23.28
C PHE A 509 10.06 -16.94 -23.46
N ALA A 510 10.47 -17.77 -22.49
CA ALA A 510 11.81 -18.37 -22.47
C ALA A 510 11.85 -19.68 -23.28
N PRO A 511 12.80 -19.84 -24.22
CA PRO A 511 12.96 -21.09 -24.95
C PRO A 511 13.27 -22.29 -24.04
N SER A 512 12.61 -23.42 -24.29
CA SER A 512 12.73 -24.65 -23.51
C SER A 512 14.12 -25.27 -23.56
N SER A 513 14.55 -25.85 -22.43
CA SER A 513 15.74 -26.70 -22.32
C SER A 513 15.74 -27.92 -23.26
N GLU A 514 14.58 -28.30 -23.80
CA GLU A 514 14.43 -29.40 -24.76
C GLU A 514 14.73 -29.01 -26.21
N ILE A 515 14.94 -27.71 -26.51
CA ILE A 515 15.36 -27.25 -27.84
C ILE A 515 16.82 -27.66 -28.09
N ASP A 516 17.14 -28.14 -29.29
CA ASP A 516 18.51 -28.55 -29.65
C ASP A 516 19.48 -27.38 -29.58
N ASP A 517 20.33 -27.42 -28.56
CA ASP A 517 21.45 -26.52 -28.31
C ASP A 517 22.32 -26.24 -29.54
N ASN A 518 22.53 -27.21 -30.42
CA ASN A 518 23.35 -27.00 -31.63
C ASN A 518 22.64 -26.11 -32.65
N ALA A 519 21.31 -26.21 -32.74
CA ALA A 519 20.51 -25.36 -33.60
C ALA A 519 20.53 -23.92 -33.07
N LEU A 520 20.36 -23.75 -31.76
CA LEU A 520 20.39 -22.44 -31.13
C LEU A 520 21.78 -21.79 -31.17
N ALA A 521 22.85 -22.53 -30.89
CA ALA A 521 24.21 -22.04 -31.01
C ALA A 521 24.54 -21.62 -32.45
N ALA A 522 24.09 -22.38 -33.45
CA ALA A 522 24.26 -22.01 -34.85
C ALA A 522 23.48 -20.75 -35.22
N ILE A 523 22.28 -20.56 -34.67
CA ILE A 523 21.49 -19.34 -34.86
C ILE A 523 22.20 -18.14 -34.23
N ILE A 524 22.66 -18.25 -32.99
CA ILE A 524 23.37 -17.17 -32.27
C ILE A 524 24.72 -16.84 -32.93
N GLU A 525 25.46 -17.84 -33.43
CA GLU A 525 26.75 -17.62 -34.10
C GLU A 525 26.61 -17.04 -35.52
N ASN A 526 25.51 -17.34 -36.23
CA ASN A 526 25.30 -16.90 -37.62
C ASN A 526 24.33 -15.72 -37.75
N ALA A 527 23.67 -15.30 -36.68
CA ALA A 527 22.84 -14.11 -36.70
C ALA A 527 23.73 -12.87 -36.91
N ASP A 528 23.40 -12.07 -37.91
CA ASP A 528 23.89 -10.68 -38.01
C ASP A 528 23.25 -9.79 -36.91
N THR A 529 22.29 -10.33 -36.17
CA THR A 529 21.57 -9.72 -35.05
C THR A 529 22.34 -9.91 -33.73
N PRO A 530 22.64 -8.83 -32.99
CA PRO A 530 23.19 -8.92 -31.63
C PRO A 530 22.36 -9.83 -30.70
N LEU A 531 23.01 -10.66 -29.89
CA LEU A 531 22.34 -11.56 -28.94
C LEU A 531 21.36 -10.83 -28.01
N ILE A 532 21.69 -9.61 -27.61
CA ILE A 532 20.82 -8.76 -26.80
C ILE A 532 19.48 -8.44 -27.48
N ASP A 533 19.45 -8.34 -28.81
CA ASP A 533 18.22 -8.05 -29.56
C ASP A 533 17.34 -9.30 -29.62
N ILE A 534 17.94 -10.48 -29.78
CA ILE A 534 17.23 -11.76 -29.69
C ILE A 534 16.61 -11.91 -28.30
N LEU A 535 17.40 -11.69 -27.23
CA LEU A 535 16.91 -11.82 -25.85
C LEU A 535 15.81 -10.80 -25.52
N ALA A 536 15.95 -9.54 -25.96
CA ALA A 536 14.93 -8.52 -25.77
C ALA A 536 13.62 -8.83 -26.52
N HIS A 537 13.70 -9.54 -27.66
CA HIS A 537 12.51 -9.97 -28.38
C HIS A 537 11.73 -11.11 -27.68
N HIS A 538 12.31 -11.73 -26.66
CA HIS A 538 11.61 -12.72 -25.83
C HIS A 538 10.98 -12.11 -24.57
N VAL A 539 11.18 -10.81 -24.34
CA VAL A 539 10.67 -10.13 -23.14
C VAL A 539 9.68 -9.04 -23.52
N TYR A 540 8.48 -9.15 -23.00
CA TYR A 540 7.50 -8.09 -22.96
C TYR A 540 7.69 -7.25 -21.70
N ALA A 541 7.78 -5.93 -21.86
CA ALA A 541 7.96 -4.96 -20.78
C ALA A 541 6.73 -4.07 -20.68
N GLY A 542 5.75 -4.49 -19.89
CA GLY A 542 4.50 -3.77 -19.72
C GLY A 542 3.78 -4.29 -18.49
N GLU A 543 3.31 -5.54 -18.56
CA GLU A 543 2.58 -6.22 -17.49
C GLU A 543 3.14 -7.62 -17.26
N SER A 544 2.90 -8.14 -16.05
CA SER A 544 3.17 -9.54 -15.69
C SER A 544 1.97 -10.38 -16.11
N LEU A 545 1.97 -10.87 -17.35
CA LEU A 545 0.87 -11.61 -17.94
C LEU A 545 0.99 -13.09 -17.59
N ASN A 546 0.09 -13.60 -16.77
CA ASN A 546 -0.11 -15.03 -16.59
C ASN A 546 -0.90 -15.60 -17.78
N ALA A 547 -1.01 -16.93 -17.85
CA ALA A 547 -1.76 -17.61 -18.90
C ALA A 547 -3.23 -17.16 -18.99
N ALA A 548 -3.82 -16.73 -17.87
CA ALA A 548 -5.18 -16.21 -17.82
C ALA A 548 -5.35 -14.81 -18.45
N ASP A 549 -4.28 -14.04 -18.53
CA ASP A 549 -4.26 -12.67 -19.07
C ASP A 549 -4.05 -12.66 -20.59
N LEU A 550 -3.55 -13.77 -21.14
CA LEU A 550 -3.38 -13.96 -22.57
C LEU A 550 -4.73 -14.17 -23.27
N SER A 551 -4.92 -13.48 -24.39
CA SER A 551 -6.14 -13.59 -25.21
C SER A 551 -5.82 -13.84 -26.69
N ASP A 552 -6.73 -14.52 -27.40
CA ASP A 552 -6.55 -14.83 -28.82
C ASP A 552 -6.48 -13.55 -29.66
N GLY A 553 -5.42 -13.41 -30.46
CA GLY A 553 -5.14 -12.23 -31.27
C GLY A 553 -4.56 -11.04 -30.48
N MET A 554 -4.13 -11.24 -29.22
CA MET A 554 -3.42 -10.21 -28.46
C MET A 554 -2.07 -9.91 -29.12
N GLU A 555 -1.77 -8.63 -29.33
CA GLU A 555 -0.50 -8.16 -29.86
C GLU A 555 0.35 -7.60 -28.72
N LEU A 556 1.56 -8.14 -28.53
CA LEU A 556 2.50 -7.71 -27.51
C LEU A 556 3.69 -7.01 -28.17
N THR A 557 3.92 -5.74 -27.83
CA THR A 557 5.14 -5.03 -28.24
C THR A 557 6.28 -5.42 -27.30
N MET A 558 7.22 -6.21 -27.81
CA MET A 558 8.36 -6.72 -27.06
C MET A 558 9.37 -5.61 -26.77
N MET A 559 10.31 -5.87 -25.85
CA MET A 559 11.31 -4.91 -25.37
C MET A 559 12.29 -4.47 -26.47
N ASP A 560 12.39 -5.22 -27.57
CA ASP A 560 13.13 -4.81 -28.76
C ASP A 560 12.37 -3.85 -29.69
N GLY A 561 11.08 -3.60 -29.39
CA GLY A 561 10.18 -2.72 -30.13
C GLY A 561 9.39 -3.41 -31.25
N ASN A 562 9.61 -4.71 -31.49
CA ASN A 562 8.83 -5.50 -32.44
C ASN A 562 7.63 -6.15 -31.76
N SER A 563 6.60 -6.49 -32.52
CA SER A 563 5.39 -7.13 -31.99
C SER A 563 5.39 -8.64 -32.21
N VAL A 564 4.77 -9.36 -31.29
CA VAL A 564 4.41 -10.79 -31.41
C VAL A 564 2.90 -10.94 -31.23
N THR A 565 2.32 -11.94 -31.89
CA THR A 565 0.90 -12.26 -31.80
C THR A 565 0.66 -13.49 -30.92
N VAL A 566 -0.25 -13.36 -29.97
CA VAL A 566 -0.77 -14.51 -29.20
C VAL A 566 -1.89 -15.19 -29.99
N SER A 567 -1.79 -16.50 -30.19
CA SER A 567 -2.85 -17.33 -30.80
C SER A 567 -3.30 -18.41 -29.81
N ILE A 568 -4.60 -18.47 -29.52
CA ILE A 568 -5.18 -19.45 -28.60
C ILE A 568 -6.13 -20.38 -29.35
N GLY A 569 -5.67 -21.60 -29.61
CA GLY A 569 -6.43 -22.68 -30.24
C GLY A 569 -6.43 -23.95 -29.39
N ASP A 570 -6.01 -25.06 -29.98
CA ASP A 570 -5.77 -26.31 -29.22
C ASP A 570 -4.58 -26.16 -28.25
N ASN A 571 -3.62 -25.29 -28.59
CA ASN A 571 -2.50 -24.85 -27.74
C ASN A 571 -2.43 -23.31 -27.75
N VAL A 572 -1.76 -22.74 -26.75
CA VAL A 572 -1.36 -21.32 -26.74
C VAL A 572 -0.04 -21.18 -27.50
N MET A 573 0.01 -20.27 -28.46
CA MET A 573 1.20 -19.99 -29.27
C MET A 573 1.54 -18.51 -29.24
N ILE A 574 2.84 -18.22 -29.24
CA ILE A 574 3.41 -16.87 -29.44
C ILE A 574 4.08 -16.90 -30.81
N ASP A 575 3.48 -16.21 -31.77
CA ASP A 575 3.72 -16.40 -33.20
C ASP A 575 3.66 -17.89 -33.61
N ASN A 576 4.82 -18.50 -33.87
CA ASN A 576 4.94 -19.90 -34.28
C ASN A 576 5.41 -20.83 -33.14
N ALA A 577 5.75 -20.28 -31.97
CA ALA A 577 6.27 -21.05 -30.84
C ALA A 577 5.12 -21.46 -29.91
N THR A 578 5.05 -22.74 -29.54
CA THR A 578 4.05 -23.28 -28.62
C THR A 578 4.49 -23.07 -27.18
N VAL A 579 3.59 -22.57 -26.33
CA VAL A 579 3.83 -22.49 -24.88
C VAL A 579 3.71 -23.89 -24.27
N VAL A 580 4.79 -24.38 -23.66
CA VAL A 580 4.88 -25.73 -23.08
C VAL A 580 4.85 -25.76 -21.55
N MET A 581 5.10 -24.62 -20.90
CA MET A 581 4.92 -24.41 -19.47
C MET A 581 4.54 -22.95 -19.23
N THR A 582 3.58 -22.71 -18.35
CA THR A 582 3.12 -21.35 -18.04
C THR A 582 3.42 -20.98 -16.60
N ASP A 583 3.34 -19.67 -16.32
CA ASP A 583 3.16 -19.13 -14.96
C ASP A 583 4.31 -19.45 -13.99
N ILE A 584 5.56 -19.40 -14.46
CA ILE A 584 6.72 -19.39 -13.55
C ILE A 584 6.83 -17.98 -12.97
N VAL A 585 6.25 -17.81 -11.78
CA VAL A 585 6.17 -16.52 -11.07
C VAL A 585 7.54 -16.09 -10.55
N CYS A 586 7.91 -14.85 -10.83
CA CYS A 586 9.14 -14.19 -10.39
C CYS A 586 8.78 -12.90 -9.61
N SER A 587 9.74 -12.30 -8.91
CA SER A 587 9.47 -11.12 -8.06
C SER A 587 9.17 -9.81 -8.83
N ASN A 588 9.33 -9.82 -10.14
CA ASN A 588 9.03 -8.68 -11.01
C ASN A 588 8.45 -9.11 -12.36
N GLY A 589 7.93 -10.33 -12.47
CA GLY A 589 7.41 -10.81 -13.75
C GLY A 589 7.02 -12.28 -13.77
N VAL A 590 6.69 -12.77 -14.96
CA VAL A 590 6.30 -14.16 -15.21
C VAL A 590 7.14 -14.72 -16.36
N ILE A 591 7.57 -15.98 -16.25
CA ILE A 591 8.20 -16.72 -17.34
C ILE A 591 7.23 -17.78 -17.85
N HIS A 592 7.00 -17.79 -19.16
CA HIS A 592 6.36 -18.88 -19.90
C HIS A 592 7.43 -19.59 -20.72
N ILE A 593 7.48 -20.92 -20.68
CA ILE A 593 8.43 -21.70 -21.49
C ILE A 593 7.82 -22.01 -22.85
N ILE A 594 8.56 -21.76 -23.93
CA ILE A 594 8.15 -22.01 -25.32
C ILE A 594 9.04 -23.06 -26.01
N ASP A 595 8.51 -23.77 -27.01
CA ASP A 595 9.22 -24.86 -27.71
C ASP A 595 10.07 -24.42 -28.92
N ASP A 596 10.11 -23.12 -29.22
CA ASP A 596 10.95 -22.54 -30.28
C ASP A 596 11.48 -21.16 -29.87
N LEU A 597 12.33 -20.57 -30.70
CA LEU A 597 12.81 -19.18 -30.56
C LEU A 597 11.84 -18.20 -31.21
N LEU A 598 11.67 -17.06 -30.56
CA LEU A 598 11.06 -15.89 -31.17
C LEU A 598 12.10 -15.15 -32.02
N PHE A 599 11.70 -14.79 -33.23
CA PHE A 599 12.49 -13.95 -34.11
C PHE A 599 11.62 -12.79 -34.52
N ALA A 600 12.13 -11.57 -34.34
CA ALA A 600 11.53 -10.43 -35.00
C ALA A 600 11.47 -10.76 -36.48
N GLU A 601 10.29 -10.62 -37.10
CA GLU A 601 10.22 -10.65 -38.55
C GLU A 601 11.23 -9.61 -39.02
N THR A 602 12.36 -10.07 -39.55
CA THR A 602 13.28 -9.17 -40.23
C THR A 602 12.41 -8.59 -41.31
N SER A 603 12.00 -7.33 -41.15
CA SER A 603 11.60 -6.49 -42.26
C SER A 603 12.65 -6.82 -43.30
N THR A 604 12.24 -7.54 -44.34
CA THR A 604 13.16 -8.12 -45.32
C THR A 604 14.21 -7.06 -45.57
N LEU A 605 15.49 -7.40 -45.40
CA LEU A 605 16.55 -6.52 -45.88
C LEU A 605 16.31 -6.37 -47.38
N ASP A 606 15.45 -5.43 -47.73
CA ASP A 606 15.51 -4.75 -48.99
C ASP A 606 16.92 -4.18 -48.94
N GLU A 607 17.85 -4.80 -49.66
CA GLU A 607 19.22 -4.31 -49.85
C GLU A 607 19.26 -2.87 -50.45
N ASN A 608 18.11 -2.19 -50.51
CA ASN A 608 17.87 -0.83 -50.97
C ASN A 608 17.11 0.06 -49.95
N LYS A 609 16.90 -0.32 -48.68
CA LYS A 609 16.34 0.63 -47.70
C LYS A 609 17.41 1.70 -47.39
N ASN A 610 17.28 2.87 -48.01
CA ASN A 610 18.04 4.06 -47.61
C ASN A 610 17.67 4.34 -46.14
N ILE A 611 18.58 4.07 -45.21
CA ILE A 611 18.43 4.43 -43.80
C ILE A 611 18.29 5.95 -43.74
N GLU A 612 17.07 6.45 -43.55
CA GLU A 612 16.82 7.89 -43.56
C GLU A 612 17.35 8.54 -42.28
N TYR A 613 17.26 7.82 -41.15
CA TYR A 613 17.64 8.27 -39.82
C TYR A 613 18.58 7.27 -39.13
N SER A 614 19.58 7.75 -38.40
CA SER A 614 20.43 6.90 -37.56
C SER A 614 20.61 7.49 -36.17
N VAL A 615 20.62 6.61 -35.16
CA VAL A 615 20.80 6.97 -33.76
C VAL A 615 22.11 6.37 -33.22
N PHE A 616 22.97 7.20 -32.62
CA PHE A 616 24.27 6.77 -32.11
C PHE A 616 24.84 7.72 -31.03
N PRO A 617 25.78 7.27 -30.17
CA PRO A 617 26.23 5.89 -30.04
C PRO A 617 25.14 4.99 -29.45
N ASN A 618 25.15 3.72 -29.83
CA ASN A 618 24.37 2.68 -29.16
C ASN A 618 25.29 1.46 -28.98
N PRO A 619 25.61 1.05 -27.73
CA PRO A 619 25.18 1.65 -26.46
C PRO A 619 25.72 3.07 -26.24
N SER A 620 25.03 3.87 -25.41
CA SER A 620 25.41 5.23 -25.01
C SER A 620 25.61 5.34 -23.49
N ASN A 621 26.35 6.35 -23.05
CA ASN A 621 26.50 6.72 -21.62
C ASN A 621 25.57 7.88 -21.23
N GLY A 622 24.43 8.04 -21.92
CA GLY A 622 23.45 9.10 -21.70
C GLY A 622 23.29 10.03 -22.89
N GLU A 623 24.36 10.37 -23.62
CA GLU A 623 24.27 11.24 -24.80
C GLU A 623 24.01 10.44 -26.09
N ILE A 624 22.94 10.78 -26.81
CA ILE A 624 22.59 10.17 -28.09
C ILE A 624 22.44 11.24 -29.18
N ASN A 625 22.80 10.89 -30.40
CA ASN A 625 22.69 11.73 -31.57
C ASN A 625 21.75 11.09 -32.57
N ILE A 626 20.81 11.88 -33.07
CA ILE A 626 19.94 11.51 -34.18
C ILE A 626 20.41 12.28 -35.40
N SER A 627 20.81 11.54 -36.44
CA SER A 627 21.18 12.11 -37.73
C SER A 627 20.16 11.73 -38.79
N SER A 628 19.77 12.71 -39.61
CA SER A 628 18.92 12.51 -40.77
C SER A 628 19.74 12.71 -42.04
N SER A 629 19.53 11.83 -43.01
CA SER A 629 20.10 11.94 -44.36
C SER A 629 19.39 13.00 -45.22
N ASN A 630 18.16 13.38 -44.84
CA ASN A 630 17.35 14.40 -45.49
C ASN A 630 16.99 15.53 -44.50
N ASN A 631 17.17 16.80 -44.87
CA ASN A 631 16.79 17.95 -44.02
C ASN A 631 15.27 18.22 -43.99
N SER A 632 14.44 17.17 -44.05
CA SER A 632 13.00 17.23 -43.85
C SER A 632 12.66 17.45 -42.38
N ASN A 633 11.46 17.96 -42.09
CA ASN A 633 10.96 17.96 -40.73
C ASN A 633 10.58 16.54 -40.33
N TYR A 634 10.93 16.14 -39.11
CA TYR A 634 10.58 14.84 -38.54
C TYR A 634 10.29 15.01 -37.04
N ASN A 635 9.49 14.12 -36.49
CA ASN A 635 9.19 14.05 -35.07
C ASN A 635 10.03 12.96 -34.44
N VAL A 636 10.52 13.22 -33.24
CA VAL A 636 11.20 12.25 -32.40
C VAL A 636 10.40 12.11 -31.12
N LYS A 637 10.05 10.88 -30.77
CA LYS A 637 9.47 10.51 -29.49
C LYS A 637 10.43 9.53 -28.83
N ILE A 638 10.93 9.89 -27.64
CA ILE A 638 11.79 9.04 -26.81
C ILE A 638 10.93 8.57 -25.65
N THR A 639 10.82 7.25 -25.50
CA THR A 639 10.22 6.62 -24.33
C THR A 639 11.23 5.74 -23.61
N ASN A 640 11.06 5.54 -22.32
CA ASN A 640 11.72 4.43 -21.64
C ASN A 640 11.06 3.09 -22.07
N TYR A 641 11.56 1.98 -21.55
CA TYR A 641 11.03 0.65 -21.82
C TYR A 641 9.64 0.39 -21.22
N LEU A 642 9.21 1.19 -20.24
CA LEU A 642 7.85 1.15 -19.67
C LEU A 642 6.83 1.92 -20.52
N GLY A 643 7.29 2.61 -21.58
CA GLY A 643 6.45 3.43 -22.45
C GLY A 643 6.26 4.87 -21.97
N ASP A 644 6.85 5.26 -20.84
CA ASP A 644 6.80 6.63 -20.34
C ASP A 644 7.45 7.57 -21.34
N LEU A 645 6.75 8.66 -21.65
CA LEU A 645 7.26 9.68 -22.54
C LEU A 645 8.34 10.50 -21.82
N ILE A 646 9.60 10.27 -22.21
CA ILE A 646 10.73 11.08 -21.77
C ILE A 646 10.74 12.41 -22.52
N LEU A 647 10.58 12.35 -23.84
CA LEU A 647 10.63 13.54 -24.68
C LEU A 647 9.89 13.34 -25.99
N SER A 648 9.16 14.37 -26.45
CA SER A 648 8.63 14.45 -27.81
C SER A 648 9.00 15.80 -28.44
N LYS A 649 9.60 15.77 -29.63
CA LYS A 649 10.08 16.99 -30.29
C LYS A 649 10.11 16.89 -31.82
N SER A 650 9.64 17.95 -32.48
CA SER A 650 9.84 18.13 -33.92
C SER A 650 11.21 18.72 -34.21
N LEU A 651 11.94 18.10 -35.14
CA LEU A 651 13.30 18.45 -35.56
C LEU A 651 13.35 18.69 -37.07
N ASN A 652 14.36 19.45 -37.49
CA ASN A 652 14.64 19.73 -38.91
C ASN A 652 16.14 19.69 -39.25
N LYS A 653 16.94 19.18 -38.30
CA LYS A 653 18.39 19.05 -38.37
C LYS A 653 18.85 17.95 -37.43
N ASN A 654 20.07 17.45 -37.61
CA ASN A 654 20.70 16.54 -36.68
C ASN A 654 20.74 17.16 -35.28
N SER A 655 20.40 16.36 -34.27
CA SER A 655 20.25 16.83 -32.90
C SER A 655 20.83 15.81 -31.92
N SER A 656 21.35 16.32 -30.80
CA SER A 656 21.80 15.52 -29.67
C SER A 656 20.78 15.62 -28.54
N PHE A 657 20.61 14.53 -27.82
CA PHE A 657 19.79 14.44 -26.61
C PHE A 657 20.67 13.91 -25.48
N ASP A 658 20.52 14.52 -24.32
CA ASP A 658 21.16 14.07 -23.10
C ASP A 658 20.12 13.36 -22.24
N LEU A 659 20.35 12.07 -22.03
CA LEU A 659 19.54 11.18 -21.23
C LEU A 659 20.27 10.78 -19.93
N SER A 660 21.38 11.43 -19.59
CA SER A 660 22.22 11.05 -18.44
C SER A 660 21.57 11.27 -17.07
N GLU A 661 20.55 12.13 -16.98
CA GLU A 661 19.76 12.35 -15.77
C GLU A 661 18.67 11.28 -15.56
N TYR A 662 18.40 10.43 -16.56
CA TYR A 662 17.40 9.36 -16.47
C TYR A 662 18.04 8.01 -16.14
N SER A 663 17.23 7.07 -15.65
CA SER A 663 17.68 5.73 -15.27
C SER A 663 18.40 5.02 -16.41
N LYS A 664 19.45 4.27 -16.07
CA LYS A 664 20.12 3.39 -17.01
C LYS A 664 19.14 2.34 -17.52
N GLY A 665 19.21 1.98 -18.79
CA GLY A 665 18.26 1.03 -19.36
C GLY A 665 18.00 1.20 -20.85
N ILE A 666 16.91 0.59 -21.31
CA ILE A 666 16.50 0.58 -22.72
C ILE A 666 15.54 1.74 -22.98
N TYR A 667 15.80 2.45 -24.07
CA TYR A 667 14.98 3.54 -24.57
C TYR A 667 14.57 3.24 -26.01
N LEU A 668 13.31 3.53 -26.32
CA LEU A 668 12.77 3.44 -27.67
C LEU A 668 12.67 4.85 -28.26
N ILE A 669 13.22 5.02 -29.46
CA ILE A 669 13.27 6.28 -30.17
C ILE A 669 12.47 6.12 -31.45
N GLU A 670 11.22 6.55 -31.40
CA GLU A 670 10.35 6.58 -32.55
C GLU A 670 10.61 7.87 -33.34
N ILE A 671 11.01 7.71 -34.60
CA ILE A 671 11.29 8.78 -35.55
C ILE A 671 10.27 8.71 -36.67
N SER A 672 9.44 9.74 -36.80
CA SER A 672 8.36 9.75 -37.78
C SER A 672 8.29 11.03 -38.61
N ASN A 673 7.90 10.89 -39.87
CA ASN A 673 7.51 11.97 -40.77
C ASN A 673 6.18 11.59 -41.48
N ASP A 674 5.69 12.41 -42.40
CA ASP A 674 4.41 12.17 -43.09
C ASP A 674 4.32 10.84 -43.87
N ASN A 675 5.46 10.19 -44.16
CA ASN A 675 5.52 8.99 -45.00
C ASN A 675 6.17 7.77 -44.32
N ILE A 676 6.98 7.98 -43.27
CA ILE A 676 7.83 6.95 -42.65
C ILE A 676 7.74 7.07 -41.13
N SER A 677 7.63 5.93 -40.44
CA SER A 677 7.86 5.80 -38.99
C SER A 677 8.89 4.69 -38.77
N GLU A 678 9.96 4.98 -38.03
CA GLU A 678 11.02 4.03 -37.67
C GLU A 678 11.30 4.10 -36.16
N THR A 679 11.38 2.94 -35.51
CA THR A 679 11.75 2.85 -34.10
C THR A 679 13.18 2.36 -33.96
N HIS A 680 14.00 3.09 -33.20
CA HIS A 680 15.39 2.75 -32.90
C HIS A 680 15.53 2.47 -31.40
N LYS A 681 16.04 1.28 -31.06
CA LYS A 681 16.40 0.94 -29.68
C LYS A 681 17.75 1.56 -29.32
N VAL A 682 17.87 2.16 -28.13
CA VAL A 682 19.16 2.60 -27.57
C VAL A 682 19.31 2.12 -26.13
N VAL A 683 20.50 1.59 -25.82
CA VAL A 683 20.87 1.15 -24.47
C VAL A 683 21.71 2.25 -23.81
N ILE A 684 21.28 2.73 -22.63
CA ILE A 684 22.01 3.70 -21.80
C ILE A 684 22.69 2.96 -20.64
N LYS A 685 24.02 3.08 -20.54
CA LYS A 685 24.89 2.35 -19.59
C LYS A 685 25.37 3.18 -18.40
#